data_AF-A0A9P8M607-F1
#
_entry.id   AF-A0A9P8M607-F1
#
_cell.length_a   1.000
_cell.length_b   1.000
_cell.length_c   1.000
_cell.angle_alpha   90.00
_cell.angle_beta   90.00
_cell.angle_gamma   90.00
#
_symmetry.space_group_name_H-M   'P 1'
#
loop_
_entity.id
_entity.type
_entity.pdbx_description
1 polymer ?
#
loop_
_entity_poly.entity_id
_entity_poly.type
_entity_poly.pdbx_seq_one_letter_code
_entity_poly.pdbx_strand_id
1 'polypeptide(L)'
;MVPRPLPYNGNYASADDYVSHLLHFVNTTDLFQILCGGTHILDFFTSSPGLFHTVLPEEWHHFLLQCDIMRLLDIFMRDDLDSLQLDGLPDMPDSLFQYIKSIRHLSLARDFSPPSHDLPVLPRTVKVGMKPKKLHEVRNFADYVHRLSQNIATSEANQISHFVDFGSGQNYLGRALASEPYNRRVVAVEGRENNVSAARGLDITSGLATKEKVMRNKKLWNKILEAGGPHPHENPDVFRQVAGTEAFDFRPREQLKSECTVEHGKGHVQYVSGRLDSGDLSEVIAKIDNTSLAEEKPKLMAMSIHSCGNLSHYAIRSLILNPDIRAIAIVGCCYNLMTERLGPPTYKHAYLRPTLQALNGRVGRESFRFDPQGFPMSQKFCTYDDDGVRLNVTARMMACQAPQNWDRLDSEAFFSRHFFRAVLQKIFLDRGVVKQIHHVPEDTDGQAARRPGPFDVSTQPVTVGGLPKKCYSSLRAYVRGTIDKLTTSTEYRQYADVMNDKMADITDEEIDKYEAEYLPRKKELCVTWSLMAFSAMVVESMIVVDRWMFLKEQAEVGDASAGAPMANFTRPVVVVVLNAGERTQKATRILHLEGSSPMCQVRGKLAIRSRPPHSTTRTNNKAPASTPCIITTLCLLPHFSPPHSVHSQCPSDTVRRRVIVVHWGRARIAMAPTGQIWLIVHAGLTGSLMLSIVSDITGVILTSWQYDDGSFDRVSHTASDIRSLDEIYQYTGLVTVLYRRIVNALFVIVFAELGNGFRYAQIRKPPPFRGVVRAAALGIAVSIFALAVAYFALPLTAYIRYYQTTNYNAVVDAWDKCRSLGAASDVINFAVSIVQVVYAGFVLGQYAGLPGKKSAVLYLVATILDALRCVAGIVVLGRWILPDEQIPYAWNVVDVVFESWVPFVVLVLLLVIGNRRQDGLWSTSRRATQGRQGGCPQQAVPEDGKAPPPTHSYYQHPPPQQEDPAWQYPQVNPAPGVAWNPHELASPQQVANSGELDSRQVKRPVYYVGAHQFPVEVSAEKNV
;
A
#
# COMPACT_ATOMS: atom_id res chain seq x y z
N MET A 1 37.81 -7.85 4.46
CA MET A 1 37.37 -7.84 5.87
C MET A 1 36.49 -9.07 6.09
N VAL A 2 36.56 -9.71 7.25
CA VAL A 2 35.52 -10.68 7.66
C VAL A 2 34.21 -9.90 7.83
N PRO A 3 33.08 -10.34 7.28
CA PRO A 3 31.80 -9.64 7.47
C PRO A 3 31.43 -9.63 8.95
N ARG A 4 30.96 -8.48 9.47
CA ARG A 4 30.44 -8.39 10.83
C ARG A 4 29.12 -9.18 10.92
N PRO A 5 28.85 -9.95 11.99
CA PRO A 5 27.61 -10.71 12.11
C PRO A 5 26.37 -9.81 12.36
N LEU A 6 26.59 -8.61 12.90
CA LEU A 6 25.57 -7.56 13.05
C LEU A 6 26.05 -6.27 12.37
N PRO A 7 25.18 -5.54 11.65
CA PRO A 7 25.53 -4.31 10.95
C PRO A 7 25.33 -3.10 11.86
N TYR A 8 26.04 -3.01 12.99
CA TYR A 8 25.94 -1.88 13.90
C TYR A 8 26.75 -0.67 13.41
N ASN A 9 26.23 0.55 13.63
CA ASN A 9 26.86 1.80 13.20
C ASN A 9 28.04 2.23 14.09
N GLY A 10 27.96 2.01 15.40
CA GLY A 10 28.97 2.47 16.36
C GLY A 10 30.28 1.66 16.35
N ASN A 11 31.32 2.23 16.96
CA ASN A 11 32.64 1.59 17.11
C ASN A 11 32.68 0.61 18.30
N TYR A 12 31.87 -0.44 18.26
CA TYR A 12 31.85 -1.51 19.26
C TYR A 12 32.92 -2.57 18.97
N ALA A 13 33.59 -3.06 20.01
CA ALA A 13 34.69 -4.02 19.91
C ALA A 13 34.23 -5.40 19.42
N SER A 14 32.96 -5.74 19.66
CA SER A 14 32.33 -6.97 19.17
C SER A 14 30.81 -6.83 19.07
N ALA A 15 30.15 -7.84 18.50
CA ALA A 15 28.69 -7.92 18.53
C ALA A 15 28.13 -8.06 19.96
N ASP A 16 28.80 -8.80 20.85
CA ASP A 16 28.35 -8.97 22.24
C ASP A 16 28.49 -7.70 23.08
N ASP A 17 29.53 -6.91 22.78
CA ASP A 17 29.76 -5.57 23.33
C ASP A 17 28.63 -4.61 22.90
N TYR A 18 28.28 -4.60 21.60
CA TYR A 18 27.13 -3.87 21.08
C TYR A 18 25.80 -4.30 21.74
N VAL A 19 25.53 -5.61 21.86
CA VAL A 19 24.31 -6.12 22.52
C VAL A 19 24.22 -5.63 23.97
N SER A 20 25.36 -5.57 24.68
CA SER A 20 25.39 -5.18 26.08
C SER A 20 25.13 -3.67 26.26
N HIS A 21 25.69 -2.83 25.38
CA HIS A 21 25.37 -1.40 25.33
C HIS A 21 23.91 -1.13 24.94
N LEU A 22 23.35 -1.90 23.99
CA LEU A 22 21.96 -1.80 23.55
C LEU A 22 20.98 -2.12 24.69
N LEU A 23 21.19 -3.23 25.39
CA LEU A 23 20.36 -3.63 26.52
C LEU A 23 20.46 -2.63 27.67
N HIS A 24 21.67 -2.14 27.98
CA HIS A 24 21.88 -1.12 29.01
C HIS A 24 21.11 0.17 28.67
N PHE A 25 21.32 0.74 27.49
CA PHE A 25 20.64 1.98 27.07
C PHE A 25 19.11 1.86 27.15
N VAL A 26 18.54 0.75 26.66
CA VAL A 26 17.10 0.51 26.70
C VAL A 26 16.57 0.47 28.13
N ASN A 27 17.33 -0.08 29.07
CA ASN A 27 16.93 -0.25 30.46
C ASN A 27 17.16 0.99 31.34
N THR A 28 18.17 1.82 31.03
CA THR A 28 18.57 2.97 31.87
C THR A 28 18.22 4.35 31.30
N THR A 29 17.75 4.45 30.05
CA THR A 29 17.44 5.75 29.43
C THR A 29 15.95 6.08 29.53
N ASP A 30 15.57 6.79 30.58
CA ASP A 30 14.21 7.25 30.87
C ASP A 30 13.51 7.87 29.65
N LEU A 31 14.15 8.83 28.98
CA LEU A 31 13.57 9.52 27.82
C LEU A 31 13.24 8.56 26.66
N PHE A 32 14.09 7.55 26.43
CA PHE A 32 13.81 6.51 25.45
C PHE A 32 12.60 5.66 25.87
N GLN A 33 12.50 5.27 27.14
CA GLN A 33 11.34 4.51 27.66
C GLN A 33 10.05 5.33 27.60
N ILE A 34 10.10 6.65 27.84
CA ILE A 34 8.95 7.55 27.72
C ILE A 34 8.52 7.69 26.25
N LEU A 35 9.46 7.95 25.32
CA LEU A 35 9.14 8.13 23.89
C LEU A 35 8.70 6.82 23.22
N CYS A 36 9.37 5.71 23.52
CA CYS A 36 9.04 4.41 22.95
C CYS A 36 8.03 3.61 23.78
N GLY A 37 7.52 4.12 24.90
CA GLY A 37 6.59 3.37 25.75
C GLY A 37 5.56 4.18 26.54
N GLY A 38 5.98 5.23 27.26
CA GLY A 38 5.10 6.03 28.12
C GLY A 38 4.20 7.05 27.41
N THR A 39 4.50 7.40 26.15
CA THR A 39 3.79 8.41 25.37
C THR A 39 2.67 7.80 24.52
N HIS A 40 1.45 8.32 24.65
CA HIS A 40 0.29 7.90 23.84
C HIS A 40 -0.36 9.11 23.17
N ILE A 41 -0.38 9.12 21.83
CA ILE A 41 -0.72 10.32 21.04
C ILE A 41 -2.16 10.81 21.20
N LEU A 42 -3.08 9.96 21.64
CA LEU A 42 -4.47 10.36 21.86
C LEU A 42 -4.62 11.20 23.12
N ASP A 43 -3.76 10.98 24.12
CA ASP A 43 -3.74 11.72 25.38
C ASP A 43 -2.92 13.03 25.29
N PHE A 44 -2.45 13.40 24.09
CA PHE A 44 -1.50 14.49 23.89
C PHE A 44 -2.00 15.86 24.34
N PHE A 45 -3.30 16.11 24.15
CA PHE A 45 -4.00 17.34 24.56
C PHE A 45 -4.89 17.15 25.80
N THR A 46 -4.86 15.98 26.45
CA THR A 46 -5.72 15.67 27.61
C THR A 46 -5.04 15.96 28.96
N SER A 47 -3.77 16.36 28.94
CA SER A 47 -2.94 16.67 30.11
C SER A 47 -2.55 18.16 30.13
N SER A 48 -2.33 18.70 31.33
CA SER A 48 -1.83 20.06 31.54
C SER A 48 -0.69 20.04 32.59
N PRO A 49 0.52 20.53 32.27
CA PRO A 49 0.98 20.93 30.93
C PRO A 49 0.92 19.74 29.95
N GLY A 50 0.82 20.01 28.65
CA GLY A 50 0.64 18.97 27.64
C GLY A 50 1.84 18.01 27.54
N LEU A 51 1.64 16.87 26.87
CA LEU A 51 2.66 15.81 26.82
C LEU A 51 4.03 16.30 26.29
N PHE A 52 4.09 17.26 25.36
CA PHE A 52 5.35 17.83 24.87
C PHE A 52 6.25 18.36 25.99
N HIS A 53 5.73 19.29 26.81
CA HIS A 53 6.49 19.91 27.90
C HIS A 53 6.73 18.96 29.08
N THR A 54 5.91 17.91 29.19
CA THR A 54 6.05 16.85 30.20
C THR A 54 7.12 15.82 29.83
N VAL A 55 7.25 15.50 28.54
CA VAL A 55 8.10 14.41 28.02
C VAL A 55 9.50 14.88 27.64
N LEU A 56 9.62 16.07 27.04
CA LEU A 56 10.88 16.56 26.48
C LEU A 56 11.57 17.55 27.42
N PRO A 57 12.91 17.48 27.59
CA PRO A 57 13.67 18.47 28.34
C PRO A 57 13.40 19.91 27.86
N GLU A 58 13.23 20.84 28.80
CA GLU A 58 12.87 22.25 28.51
C GLU A 58 13.87 22.93 27.56
N GLU A 59 15.15 22.66 27.74
CA GLU A 59 16.23 23.17 26.89
C GLU A 59 16.08 22.78 25.40
N TRP A 60 15.36 21.69 25.08
CA TRP A 60 15.09 21.27 23.70
C TRP A 60 13.96 22.07 23.04
N HIS A 61 13.06 22.67 23.82
CA HIS A 61 11.79 23.21 23.30
C HIS A 61 12.04 24.32 22.28
N HIS A 62 12.96 25.24 22.57
CA HIS A 62 13.28 26.37 21.68
C HIS A 62 13.79 25.91 20.30
N PHE A 63 14.76 24.99 20.28
CA PHE A 63 15.32 24.42 19.05
C PHE A 63 14.26 23.66 18.23
N LEU A 64 13.54 22.76 18.88
CA LEU A 64 12.55 21.89 18.22
C LEU A 64 11.33 22.68 17.71
N LEU A 65 10.91 23.75 18.40
CA LEU A 65 9.77 24.58 17.97
C LEU A 65 10.15 25.62 16.92
N GLN A 66 11.42 25.97 16.73
CA GLN A 66 11.86 26.83 15.62
C GLN A 66 12.14 26.01 14.34
N CYS A 67 12.80 24.86 14.42
CA CYS A 67 13.18 24.05 13.25
C CYS A 67 11.95 23.50 12.46
N ASP A 68 12.05 23.40 11.13
CA ASP A 68 11.02 22.71 10.32
C ASP A 68 11.02 21.20 10.57
N ILE A 69 9.86 20.54 10.47
CA ILE A 69 9.75 19.09 10.72
C ILE A 69 10.60 18.28 9.73
N MET A 70 10.68 18.68 8.46
CA MET A 70 11.52 17.96 7.50
C MET A 70 13.01 18.16 7.83
N ARG A 71 13.42 19.38 8.20
CA ARG A 71 14.79 19.68 8.63
C ARG A 71 15.16 18.93 9.90
N LEU A 72 14.25 18.79 10.87
CA LEU A 72 14.47 17.93 12.05
C LEU A 72 14.69 16.47 11.66
N LEU A 73 13.89 15.92 10.73
CA LEU A 73 14.08 14.55 10.24
C LEU A 73 15.42 14.37 9.48
N ASP A 74 15.87 15.41 8.76
CA ASP A 74 17.19 15.44 8.13
C ASP A 74 18.31 15.39 9.19
N ILE A 75 18.26 16.27 10.20
CA ILE A 75 19.21 16.31 11.32
C ILE A 75 19.21 14.97 12.09
N PHE A 76 18.04 14.40 12.37
CA PHE A 76 17.94 13.15 13.12
C PHE A 76 18.53 11.95 12.37
N MET A 77 18.42 11.87 11.03
CA MET A 77 18.67 10.61 10.30
C MET A 77 19.53 10.70 9.03
N ARG A 78 19.68 11.87 8.40
CA ARG A 78 20.25 12.02 7.05
C ARG A 78 21.56 12.81 7.03
N ASP A 79 21.62 13.91 7.77
CA ASP A 79 22.80 14.77 7.84
C ASP A 79 23.95 14.09 8.56
N ASP A 80 25.19 14.45 8.23
CA ASP A 80 26.34 14.13 9.08
C ASP A 80 26.31 15.01 10.34
N LEU A 81 26.50 14.39 11.51
CA LEU A 81 26.49 15.09 12.79
C LEU A 81 27.82 15.80 13.09
N ASP A 82 28.93 15.28 12.56
CA ASP A 82 30.26 15.84 12.83
C ASP A 82 30.59 17.04 11.90
N SER A 83 29.78 17.28 10.86
CA SER A 83 29.86 18.42 9.94
C SER A 83 28.55 19.22 9.78
N LEU A 84 27.69 19.16 10.79
CA LEU A 84 26.32 19.69 10.75
C LEU A 84 26.26 21.22 10.56
N GLN A 85 25.49 21.69 9.58
CA GLN A 85 25.20 23.10 9.34
C GLN A 85 23.78 23.45 9.82
N LEU A 86 23.69 24.48 10.68
CA LEU A 86 22.47 24.95 11.35
C LEU A 86 22.07 26.37 10.90
N ASP A 87 22.31 26.70 9.63
CA ASP A 87 22.07 28.04 9.08
C ASP A 87 20.64 28.55 9.37
N GLY A 88 20.53 29.65 10.11
CA GLY A 88 19.25 30.26 10.49
C GLY A 88 18.45 29.53 11.58
N LEU A 89 19.04 28.51 12.24
CA LEU A 89 18.48 27.83 13.40
C LEU A 89 19.19 28.29 14.69
N PRO A 90 18.53 28.17 15.87
CA PRO A 90 19.20 28.37 17.15
C PRO A 90 20.20 27.25 17.43
N ASP A 91 21.10 27.48 18.38
CA ASP A 91 22.05 26.46 18.83
C ASP A 91 21.33 25.19 19.33
N MET A 92 21.84 24.03 18.94
CA MET A 92 21.30 22.73 19.34
C MET A 92 21.83 22.36 20.74
N PRO A 93 20.97 22.02 21.71
CA PRO A 93 21.42 21.57 23.03
C PRO A 93 22.31 20.32 22.97
N ASP A 94 23.39 20.30 23.76
CA ASP A 94 24.32 19.16 23.82
C ASP A 94 23.62 17.85 24.16
N SER A 95 22.66 17.88 25.08
CA SER A 95 21.86 16.71 25.48
C SER A 95 21.03 16.14 24.32
N LEU A 96 20.48 17.00 23.45
CA LEU A 96 19.78 16.59 22.23
C LEU A 96 20.75 15.98 21.22
N PHE A 97 21.92 16.60 21.02
CA PHE A 97 22.97 16.06 20.15
C PHE A 97 23.44 14.67 20.61
N GLN A 98 23.74 14.50 21.91
CA GLN A 98 24.14 13.21 22.47
C GLN A 98 23.02 12.16 22.38
N TYR A 99 21.76 12.56 22.55
CA TYR A 99 20.62 11.65 22.35
C TYR A 99 20.52 11.17 20.89
N ILE A 100 20.60 12.09 19.92
CA ILE A 100 20.58 11.75 18.48
C ILE A 100 21.76 10.84 18.14
N LYS A 101 22.97 11.15 18.62
CA LYS A 101 24.18 10.35 18.42
C LYS A 101 24.04 8.94 19.01
N SER A 102 23.47 8.82 20.21
CA SER A 102 23.19 7.53 20.87
C SER A 102 22.20 6.68 20.09
N ILE A 103 21.05 7.25 19.68
CA ILE A 103 20.05 6.55 18.86
C ILE A 103 20.65 6.09 17.52
N ARG A 104 21.44 6.92 16.84
CA ARG A 104 22.12 6.56 15.59
C ARG A 104 23.17 5.44 15.77
N HIS A 105 23.98 5.49 16.82
CA HIS A 105 25.00 4.47 17.12
C HIS A 105 24.39 3.13 17.50
N LEU A 106 23.27 3.13 18.23
CA LEU A 106 22.57 1.92 18.69
C LEU A 106 21.62 1.34 17.63
N SER A 107 21.20 2.16 16.66
CA SER A 107 20.47 1.69 15.48
C SER A 107 21.37 0.84 14.57
N LEU A 108 20.80 -0.24 14.02
CA LEU A 108 21.46 -1.04 12.99
C LEU A 108 21.48 -0.26 11.66
N ALA A 109 22.59 -0.35 10.94
CA ALA A 109 22.79 0.21 9.62
C ALA A 109 21.73 -0.31 8.65
N ARG A 110 21.19 0.60 7.85
CA ARG A 110 20.18 0.32 6.80
C ARG A 110 20.78 0.40 5.40
N ASP A 111 22.08 0.69 5.32
CA ASP A 111 22.79 0.86 4.06
C ASP A 111 22.80 -0.45 3.28
N PHE A 112 22.41 -0.33 2.02
CA PHE A 112 22.45 -1.43 1.08
C PHE A 112 23.54 -1.17 0.04
N SER A 113 24.56 -2.01 0.07
CA SER A 113 25.45 -2.16 -1.08
C SER A 113 24.69 -2.95 -2.17
N PRO A 114 24.39 -2.36 -3.34
CA PRO A 114 23.82 -3.11 -4.44
C PRO A 114 24.75 -4.26 -4.85
N PRO A 115 24.21 -5.36 -5.40
CA PRO A 115 25.04 -6.43 -5.92
C PRO A 115 25.94 -5.88 -7.03
N SER A 116 27.17 -6.38 -7.11
CA SER A 116 28.11 -6.01 -8.17
C SER A 116 27.71 -6.56 -9.54
N HIS A 117 26.70 -7.43 -9.61
CA HIS A 117 26.15 -8.03 -10.81
C HIS A 117 24.74 -7.50 -11.14
N ASP A 118 24.38 -7.54 -12.43
CA ASP A 118 23.04 -7.18 -12.88
C ASP A 118 21.98 -8.16 -12.36
N LEU A 119 21.00 -7.65 -11.62
CA LEU A 119 19.89 -8.44 -11.10
C LEU A 119 19.04 -9.06 -12.22
N PRO A 120 18.73 -10.37 -12.18
CA PRO A 120 17.96 -11.03 -13.23
C PRO A 120 16.61 -10.36 -13.55
N VAL A 121 16.26 -10.33 -14.83
CA VAL A 121 15.06 -9.62 -15.33
C VAL A 121 13.87 -10.57 -15.34
N LEU A 122 13.06 -10.56 -14.27
CA LEU A 122 11.85 -11.40 -14.19
C LEU A 122 10.95 -11.25 -15.44
N PRO A 123 10.35 -12.34 -15.97
CA PRO A 123 9.44 -12.28 -17.10
C PRO A 123 8.24 -11.35 -16.88
N ARG A 124 7.68 -10.81 -17.97
CA ARG A 124 6.49 -9.93 -17.89
C ARG A 124 5.27 -10.63 -17.29
N THR A 125 5.15 -11.94 -17.49
CA THR A 125 4.10 -12.80 -16.95
C THR A 125 4.16 -12.89 -15.42
N VAL A 126 5.36 -12.99 -14.86
CA VAL A 126 5.61 -13.00 -13.39
C VAL A 126 5.36 -11.62 -12.76
N LYS A 127 5.73 -10.54 -13.45
CA LYS A 127 5.59 -9.15 -12.98
C LYS A 127 4.14 -8.67 -12.80
N VAL A 128 3.14 -9.42 -13.27
CA VAL A 128 1.73 -9.02 -13.24
C VAL A 128 1.26 -8.75 -11.81
N GLY A 129 0.74 -7.55 -11.57
CA GLY A 129 0.24 -7.10 -10.27
C GLY A 129 1.28 -6.54 -9.31
N MET A 130 2.58 -6.56 -9.63
CA MET A 130 3.61 -5.93 -8.79
C MET A 130 3.68 -4.41 -9.04
N LYS A 131 3.57 -3.60 -7.97
CA LYS A 131 3.97 -2.17 -7.99
C LYS A 131 5.51 -2.06 -8.08
N PRO A 132 6.09 -0.93 -8.53
CA PRO A 132 7.55 -0.77 -8.65
C PRO A 132 8.34 -1.13 -7.39
N LYS A 133 7.93 -0.64 -6.21
CA LYS A 133 8.53 -1.03 -4.91
C LYS A 133 8.50 -2.55 -4.71
N LYS A 134 7.33 -3.19 -4.85
CA LYS A 134 7.19 -4.64 -4.68
C LYS A 134 8.00 -5.45 -5.70
N LEU A 135 8.18 -4.94 -6.92
CA LEU A 135 9.02 -5.57 -7.93
C LEU A 135 10.50 -5.49 -7.57
N HIS A 136 10.96 -4.33 -7.06
CA HIS A 136 12.32 -4.18 -6.52
C HIS A 136 12.56 -5.14 -5.36
N GLU A 137 11.63 -5.17 -4.39
CA GLU A 137 11.69 -6.07 -3.24
C GLU A 137 11.80 -7.54 -3.66
N VAL A 138 10.87 -8.03 -4.48
CA VAL A 138 10.85 -9.43 -4.92
C VAL A 138 12.10 -9.79 -5.74
N ARG A 139 12.64 -8.88 -6.57
CA ARG A 139 13.83 -9.16 -7.39
C ARG A 139 15.10 -9.30 -6.57
N ASN A 140 15.37 -8.35 -5.67
CA ASN A 140 16.57 -8.38 -4.84
C ASN A 140 16.51 -9.56 -3.85
N PHE A 141 15.36 -9.81 -3.23
CA PHE A 141 15.24 -10.91 -2.27
C PHE A 141 15.29 -12.30 -2.94
N ALA A 142 14.71 -12.47 -4.14
CA ALA A 142 14.86 -13.72 -4.88
C ALA A 142 16.31 -14.00 -5.30
N ASP A 143 17.04 -12.98 -5.77
CA ASP A 143 18.48 -13.07 -6.06
C ASP A 143 19.29 -13.43 -4.80
N TYR A 144 19.00 -12.75 -3.69
CA TYR A 144 19.64 -12.96 -2.40
C TYR A 144 19.47 -14.41 -1.91
N VAL A 145 18.22 -14.90 -1.87
CA VAL A 145 17.90 -16.28 -1.45
C VAL A 145 18.50 -17.30 -2.40
N HIS A 146 18.54 -17.03 -3.72
CA HIS A 146 19.18 -17.90 -4.69
C HIS A 146 20.69 -18.02 -4.44
N ARG A 147 21.42 -16.90 -4.29
CA ARG A 147 22.86 -16.92 -4.01
C ARG A 147 23.18 -17.53 -2.65
N LEU A 148 22.38 -17.24 -1.63
CA LEU A 148 22.53 -17.86 -0.32
C LEU A 148 22.40 -19.39 -0.42
N SER A 149 21.40 -19.91 -1.15
CA SER A 149 21.26 -21.35 -1.39
C SER A 149 22.43 -21.99 -2.15
N GLN A 150 23.12 -21.23 -3.01
CA GLN A 150 24.33 -21.69 -3.71
C GLN A 150 25.54 -21.71 -2.78
N ASN A 151 25.72 -20.68 -1.95
CA ASN A 151 26.82 -20.60 -0.97
C ASN A 151 26.74 -21.72 0.09
N ILE A 152 25.52 -22.17 0.42
CA ILE A 152 25.26 -23.30 1.34
C ILE A 152 25.59 -24.65 0.69
N ALA A 153 25.41 -24.78 -0.62
CA ALA A 153 25.63 -26.01 -1.37
C ALA A 153 27.13 -26.27 -1.63
N THR A 154 27.89 -26.50 -0.57
CA THR A 154 29.32 -26.86 -0.61
C THR A 154 29.57 -28.28 -1.15
N SER A 155 28.54 -29.12 -1.19
CA SER A 155 28.51 -30.43 -1.85
C SER A 155 27.10 -30.72 -2.37
N GLU A 156 26.96 -31.65 -3.34
CA GLU A 156 25.65 -32.09 -3.83
C GLU A 156 24.77 -32.64 -2.68
N ALA A 157 25.40 -33.30 -1.70
CA ALA A 157 24.73 -33.83 -0.51
C ALA A 157 24.11 -32.75 0.41
N ASN A 158 24.48 -31.46 0.28
CA ASN A 158 23.90 -30.35 1.04
C ASN A 158 23.10 -29.35 0.18
N GLN A 159 22.78 -29.70 -1.07
CA GLN A 159 21.99 -28.81 -1.94
C GLN A 159 20.54 -28.63 -1.42
N ILE A 160 20.09 -27.37 -1.34
CA ILE A 160 18.70 -27.04 -1.00
C ILE A 160 17.76 -27.47 -2.14
N SER A 161 16.80 -28.33 -1.80
CA SER A 161 15.86 -28.94 -2.75
C SER A 161 14.56 -28.13 -2.92
N HIS A 162 14.03 -27.56 -1.84
CA HIS A 162 12.78 -26.80 -1.84
C HIS A 162 12.88 -25.58 -0.92
N PHE A 163 12.14 -24.52 -1.27
CA PHE A 163 12.08 -23.25 -0.56
C PHE A 163 10.68 -23.07 0.03
N VAL A 164 10.56 -22.85 1.34
CA VAL A 164 9.27 -22.73 2.04
C VAL A 164 8.96 -21.25 2.29
N ASP A 165 7.97 -20.69 1.61
CA ASP A 165 7.57 -19.27 1.71
C ASP A 165 6.51 -19.09 2.81
N PHE A 166 6.94 -18.60 3.97
CA PHE A 166 6.11 -18.38 5.16
C PHE A 166 5.24 -17.11 5.00
N GLY A 167 3.92 -17.28 5.01
CA GLY A 167 2.97 -16.17 4.83
C GLY A 167 3.00 -15.60 3.42
N SER A 168 3.16 -16.49 2.44
CA SER A 168 3.34 -16.16 1.02
C SER A 168 2.28 -15.21 0.44
N GLY A 169 1.06 -15.17 1.01
CA GLY A 169 -0.02 -14.28 0.59
C GLY A 169 -0.44 -14.54 -0.85
N GLN A 170 -0.19 -13.55 -1.72
CA GLN A 170 -0.41 -13.68 -3.18
C GLN A 170 0.79 -14.32 -3.92
N ASN A 171 1.71 -14.93 -3.16
CA ASN A 171 2.88 -15.68 -3.63
C ASN A 171 3.66 -14.97 -4.75
N TYR A 172 4.11 -13.74 -4.49
CA TYR A 172 4.92 -12.99 -5.47
C TYR A 172 6.39 -13.41 -5.45
N LEU A 173 6.92 -13.76 -4.28
CA LEU A 173 8.29 -14.24 -4.10
C LEU A 173 8.44 -15.66 -4.67
N GLY A 174 7.61 -16.60 -4.23
CA GLY A 174 7.66 -17.97 -4.74
C GLY A 174 7.44 -18.08 -6.24
N ARG A 175 6.51 -17.32 -6.84
CA ARG A 175 6.39 -17.27 -8.32
C ARG A 175 7.64 -16.72 -9.01
N ALA A 176 8.35 -15.76 -8.41
CA ALA A 176 9.59 -15.25 -8.97
C ALA A 176 10.70 -16.30 -8.91
N LEU A 177 10.83 -17.03 -7.79
CA LEU A 177 11.81 -18.11 -7.61
C LEU A 177 11.50 -19.37 -8.43
N ALA A 178 10.22 -19.70 -8.64
CA ALA A 178 9.81 -20.85 -9.46
C ALA A 178 9.92 -20.59 -10.97
N SER A 179 9.94 -19.34 -11.40
CA SER A 179 10.07 -18.99 -12.82
C SER A 179 11.53 -18.88 -13.25
N GLU A 180 11.75 -18.83 -14.57
CA GLU A 180 13.02 -18.43 -15.15
C GLU A 180 13.44 -17.04 -14.61
N PRO A 181 14.71 -16.85 -14.18
CA PRO A 181 15.85 -17.76 -14.36
C PRO A 181 16.16 -18.65 -13.15
N TYR A 182 15.42 -18.56 -12.05
CA TYR A 182 15.78 -19.24 -10.82
C TYR A 182 15.30 -20.71 -10.75
N ASN A 183 14.17 -21.02 -11.39
CA ASN A 183 13.62 -22.39 -11.57
C ASN A 183 13.62 -23.27 -10.29
N ARG A 184 13.34 -22.68 -9.13
CA ARG A 184 13.32 -23.39 -7.83
C ARG A 184 11.97 -24.08 -7.56
N ARG A 185 11.97 -25.10 -6.70
CA ARG A 185 10.75 -25.69 -6.15
C ARG A 185 10.32 -24.88 -4.92
N VAL A 186 9.10 -24.36 -4.90
CA VAL A 186 8.61 -23.50 -3.81
C VAL A 186 7.34 -24.07 -3.17
N VAL A 187 7.35 -24.17 -1.85
CA VAL A 187 6.20 -24.53 -1.02
C VAL A 187 5.65 -23.24 -0.40
N ALA A 188 4.56 -22.73 -0.95
CA ALA A 188 3.90 -21.51 -0.50
C ALA A 188 2.93 -21.83 0.65
N VAL A 189 3.26 -21.40 1.86
CA VAL A 189 2.40 -21.60 3.06
C VAL A 189 1.59 -20.34 3.31
N GLU A 190 0.27 -20.50 3.44
CA GLU A 190 -0.66 -19.37 3.63
C GLU A 190 -1.93 -19.79 4.40
N GLY A 191 -2.24 -19.02 5.45
CA GLY A 191 -3.38 -19.30 6.33
C GLY A 191 -4.74 -18.79 5.83
N ARG A 192 -4.79 -17.95 4.77
CA ARG A 192 -6.05 -17.44 4.21
C ARG A 192 -6.31 -18.01 2.82
N GLU A 193 -7.35 -18.83 2.68
CA GLU A 193 -7.75 -19.45 1.40
C GLU A 193 -7.98 -18.43 0.27
N ASN A 194 -8.48 -17.23 0.60
CA ASN A 194 -8.65 -16.13 -0.36
C ASN A 194 -7.32 -15.68 -0.98
N ASN A 195 -6.23 -15.68 -0.20
CA ASN A 195 -4.89 -15.35 -0.69
C ASN A 195 -4.35 -16.46 -1.60
N VAL A 196 -4.49 -17.73 -1.19
CA VAL A 196 -4.13 -18.92 -2.00
C VAL A 196 -4.89 -18.93 -3.33
N SER A 197 -6.19 -18.68 -3.30
CA SER A 197 -7.04 -18.62 -4.50
C SER A 197 -6.63 -17.52 -5.46
N ALA A 198 -6.30 -16.34 -4.93
CA ALA A 198 -5.77 -15.23 -5.73
C ALA A 198 -4.38 -15.56 -6.32
N ALA A 199 -3.52 -16.25 -5.55
CA ALA A 199 -2.20 -16.67 -5.99
C ALA A 199 -2.27 -17.68 -7.16
N ARG A 200 -3.10 -18.73 -7.03
CA ARG A 200 -3.37 -19.72 -8.10
C ARG A 200 -3.86 -19.09 -9.40
N GLY A 201 -4.73 -18.07 -9.30
CA GLY A 201 -5.16 -17.30 -10.47
C GLY A 201 -4.03 -16.55 -11.19
N LEU A 202 -2.99 -16.16 -10.45
CA LEU A 202 -1.80 -15.51 -10.98
C LEU A 202 -0.75 -16.52 -11.50
N ASP A 203 -0.71 -17.75 -11.01
CA ASP A 203 0.17 -18.83 -11.53
C ASP A 203 -0.17 -19.21 -12.99
N ILE A 204 -1.47 -19.20 -13.33
CA ILE A 204 -1.94 -19.35 -14.72
C ILE A 204 -1.45 -18.20 -15.59
N THR A 205 -1.27 -17.01 -15.00
CA THR A 205 -0.82 -15.81 -15.72
C THR A 205 0.70 -15.75 -15.84
N SER A 206 1.46 -16.28 -14.86
CA SER A 206 2.91 -16.41 -14.94
C SER A 206 3.36 -17.50 -15.91
N GLY A 207 2.52 -18.52 -16.13
CA GLY A 207 2.81 -19.69 -16.95
C GLY A 207 3.28 -20.92 -16.16
N LEU A 208 3.17 -20.88 -14.82
CA LEU A 208 3.56 -21.98 -13.92
C LEU A 208 2.45 -23.02 -13.75
N ALA A 209 1.18 -22.62 -13.86
CA ALA A 209 0.04 -23.53 -13.84
C ALA A 209 -0.60 -23.59 -15.22
N THR A 210 -0.86 -24.80 -15.73
CA THR A 210 -1.65 -24.94 -16.95
C THR A 210 -3.13 -24.75 -16.63
N LYS A 211 -3.86 -24.14 -17.57
CA LYS A 211 -5.31 -24.01 -17.44
C LYS A 211 -5.97 -25.21 -18.09
N GLU A 212 -6.60 -26.05 -17.28
CA GLU A 212 -7.43 -27.15 -17.76
C GLU A 212 -8.45 -26.67 -18.81
N LYS A 213 -8.44 -27.31 -19.98
CA LYS A 213 -9.23 -26.90 -21.15
C LYS A 213 -10.60 -27.60 -21.15
N VAL A 214 -11.40 -27.34 -20.11
CA VAL A 214 -12.74 -27.94 -19.98
C VAL A 214 -13.63 -27.57 -21.18
N MET A 215 -13.95 -28.58 -21.99
CA MET A 215 -14.75 -28.43 -23.21
C MET A 215 -16.25 -28.51 -22.87
N ARG A 216 -16.85 -27.38 -22.51
CA ARG A 216 -18.25 -27.35 -22.08
C ARG A 216 -19.22 -27.50 -23.25
N ASN A 217 -19.90 -28.65 -23.34
CA ASN A 217 -20.98 -28.87 -24.29
C ASN A 217 -22.21 -28.01 -23.92
N LYS A 218 -22.40 -26.91 -24.64
CA LYS A 218 -23.48 -25.95 -24.38
C LYS A 218 -24.89 -26.55 -24.52
N LYS A 219 -25.09 -27.57 -25.37
CA LYS A 219 -26.39 -28.24 -25.49
C LYS A 219 -26.72 -29.08 -24.25
N LEU A 220 -25.71 -29.74 -23.68
CA LEU A 220 -25.88 -30.60 -22.50
C LEU A 220 -26.14 -29.78 -21.23
N TRP A 221 -25.43 -28.66 -21.06
CA TRP A 221 -25.66 -27.74 -19.95
C TRP A 221 -27.07 -27.12 -19.96
N ASN A 222 -27.62 -26.80 -21.13
CA ASN A 222 -29.00 -26.32 -21.24
C ASN A 222 -30.01 -27.39 -20.77
N LYS A 223 -29.84 -28.66 -21.16
CA LYS A 223 -30.68 -29.76 -20.67
C LYS A 223 -30.60 -29.95 -19.15
N ILE A 224 -29.43 -29.76 -18.55
CA ILE A 224 -29.24 -29.81 -17.09
C ILE A 224 -30.00 -28.67 -16.40
N LEU A 225 -30.02 -27.47 -16.98
CA LEU A 225 -30.84 -26.34 -16.46
C LEU A 225 -32.34 -26.56 -16.66
N GLU A 226 -32.75 -27.20 -17.76
CA GLU A 226 -34.15 -27.57 -18.04
C GLU A 226 -34.66 -28.63 -17.04
N ALA A 227 -33.80 -29.56 -16.60
CA ALA A 227 -34.16 -30.62 -15.65
C ALA A 227 -33.94 -30.24 -14.16
N GLY A 228 -32.94 -29.41 -13.84
CA GLY A 228 -32.53 -29.07 -12.46
C GLY A 228 -32.82 -27.62 -12.03
N GLY A 229 -33.48 -26.82 -12.88
CA GLY A 229 -33.80 -25.43 -12.56
C GLY A 229 -32.58 -24.50 -12.49
N PRO A 230 -32.67 -23.34 -11.80
CA PRO A 230 -31.60 -22.34 -11.76
C PRO A 230 -30.38 -22.74 -10.92
N HIS A 231 -30.52 -23.71 -10.01
CA HIS A 231 -29.47 -24.20 -9.10
C HIS A 231 -29.24 -25.71 -9.26
N PRO A 232 -28.88 -26.22 -10.46
CA PRO A 232 -28.81 -27.65 -10.72
C PRO A 232 -27.77 -28.36 -9.83
N HIS A 233 -26.74 -27.63 -9.38
CA HIS A 233 -25.69 -28.13 -8.47
C HIS A 233 -26.19 -28.61 -7.10
N GLU A 234 -27.41 -28.27 -6.69
CA GLU A 234 -27.99 -28.71 -5.42
C GLU A 234 -28.57 -30.13 -5.48
N ASN A 235 -28.84 -30.66 -6.68
CA ASN A 235 -29.35 -32.02 -6.87
C ASN A 235 -28.41 -32.86 -7.77
N PRO A 236 -27.57 -33.73 -7.18
CA PRO A 236 -26.56 -34.49 -7.94
C PRO A 236 -27.17 -35.49 -8.94
N ASP A 237 -28.39 -35.97 -8.72
CA ASP A 237 -29.02 -36.98 -9.58
C ASP A 237 -29.45 -36.41 -10.94
N VAL A 238 -29.69 -35.10 -11.04
CA VAL A 238 -29.98 -34.43 -12.32
C VAL A 238 -28.79 -34.54 -13.29
N PHE A 239 -27.56 -34.40 -12.79
CA PHE A 239 -26.36 -34.60 -13.61
C PHE A 239 -26.25 -36.04 -14.08
N ARG A 240 -26.52 -37.00 -13.19
CA ARG A 240 -26.43 -38.43 -13.48
C ARG A 240 -27.50 -38.88 -14.49
N GLN A 241 -28.71 -38.31 -14.45
CA GLN A 241 -29.76 -38.56 -15.44
C GLN A 241 -29.48 -37.93 -16.81
N VAL A 242 -28.92 -36.71 -16.87
CA VAL A 242 -28.79 -35.95 -18.13
C VAL A 242 -27.46 -36.17 -18.84
N ALA A 243 -26.36 -36.38 -18.12
CA ALA A 243 -25.03 -36.60 -18.69
C ALA A 243 -24.66 -38.09 -18.87
N GLY A 244 -25.37 -39.01 -18.21
CA GLY A 244 -25.04 -40.43 -18.21
C GLY A 244 -23.77 -40.75 -17.40
N THR A 245 -23.14 -41.89 -17.71
CA THR A 245 -21.89 -42.35 -17.07
C THR A 245 -20.63 -41.66 -17.58
N GLU A 246 -20.71 -40.80 -18.60
CA GLU A 246 -19.56 -40.02 -19.06
C GLU A 246 -19.29 -38.81 -18.14
N ALA A 247 -18.16 -38.83 -17.46
CA ALA A 247 -17.78 -37.86 -16.44
C ALA A 247 -17.35 -36.49 -17.01
N PHE A 248 -18.30 -35.74 -17.55
CA PHE A 248 -18.08 -34.32 -17.90
C PHE A 248 -18.05 -33.43 -16.65
N ASP A 249 -16.96 -32.69 -16.45
CA ASP A 249 -16.86 -31.77 -15.32
C ASP A 249 -17.61 -30.46 -15.56
N PHE A 250 -18.73 -30.30 -14.86
CA PHE A 250 -19.59 -29.12 -14.90
C PHE A 250 -19.31 -28.09 -13.81
N ARG A 251 -18.31 -28.29 -12.94
CA ARG A 251 -18.04 -27.40 -11.80
C ARG A 251 -17.75 -25.96 -12.25
N PRO A 252 -18.10 -24.94 -11.46
CA PRO A 252 -17.65 -23.55 -11.64
C PRO A 252 -16.16 -23.45 -11.98
N ARG A 253 -15.77 -22.45 -12.78
CA ARG A 253 -14.40 -22.34 -13.30
C ARG A 253 -13.36 -22.17 -12.20
N GLU A 254 -13.80 -21.67 -11.06
CA GLU A 254 -13.06 -21.41 -9.83
C GLU A 254 -12.84 -22.68 -8.98
N GLN A 255 -13.57 -23.78 -9.27
CA GLN A 255 -13.48 -25.08 -8.57
C GLN A 255 -12.68 -26.14 -9.34
N LEU A 256 -12.30 -25.87 -10.59
CA LEU A 256 -11.42 -26.74 -11.38
C LEU A 256 -10.00 -26.66 -10.80
N LYS A 257 -9.38 -27.82 -10.53
CA LYS A 257 -8.01 -27.86 -10.02
C LYS A 257 -7.05 -27.49 -11.14
N SER A 258 -6.29 -26.41 -10.96
CA SER A 258 -5.20 -26.06 -11.86
C SER A 258 -4.02 -27.01 -11.64
N GLU A 259 -3.76 -27.92 -12.58
CA GLU A 259 -2.62 -28.81 -12.52
C GLU A 259 -1.32 -28.06 -12.84
N CYS A 260 -0.36 -28.14 -11.90
CA CYS A 260 1.01 -27.70 -12.10
C CYS A 260 1.81 -28.92 -12.57
N THR A 261 2.10 -28.98 -13.87
CA THR A 261 2.89 -30.07 -14.47
C THR A 261 4.35 -29.94 -14.04
N VAL A 262 4.83 -30.88 -13.23
CA VAL A 262 6.23 -30.92 -12.78
C VAL A 262 7.12 -31.39 -13.94
N GLU A 263 7.57 -30.44 -14.75
CA GLU A 263 8.56 -30.69 -15.80
C GLU A 263 9.99 -30.69 -15.24
N HIS A 264 10.82 -31.64 -15.70
CA HIS A 264 12.21 -31.74 -15.26
C HIS A 264 13.01 -30.49 -15.67
N GLY A 265 13.66 -29.83 -14.71
CA GLY A 265 14.41 -28.59 -14.92
C GLY A 265 13.62 -27.28 -14.85
N LYS A 266 12.27 -27.33 -14.71
CA LYS A 266 11.45 -26.14 -14.43
C LYS A 266 11.10 -26.05 -12.95
N GLY A 267 11.03 -24.82 -12.42
CA GLY A 267 10.51 -24.59 -11.08
C GLY A 267 8.99 -24.76 -11.02
N HIS A 268 8.49 -25.06 -9.83
CA HIS A 268 7.05 -25.22 -9.58
C HIS A 268 6.66 -24.64 -8.23
N VAL A 269 5.36 -24.42 -8.04
CA VAL A 269 4.77 -23.91 -6.80
C VAL A 269 3.77 -24.92 -6.27
N GLN A 270 4.00 -25.40 -5.06
CA GLN A 270 3.03 -26.15 -4.26
C GLN A 270 2.38 -25.20 -3.25
N TYR A 271 1.08 -25.33 -2.97
CA TYR A 271 0.39 -24.52 -1.95
C TYR A 271 -0.07 -25.40 -0.79
N VAL A 272 0.42 -25.09 0.40
CA VAL A 272 -0.07 -25.69 1.65
C VAL A 272 -0.91 -24.65 2.38
N SER A 273 -2.22 -24.86 2.45
CA SER A 273 -3.07 -24.03 3.29
C SER A 273 -3.05 -24.57 4.71
N GLY A 274 -2.77 -23.67 5.66
CA GLY A 274 -2.61 -24.00 7.06
C GLY A 274 -2.27 -22.76 7.86
N ARG A 275 -2.77 -22.69 9.09
CA ARG A 275 -2.42 -21.61 10.02
C ARG A 275 -1.14 -22.00 10.75
N LEU A 276 -0.08 -21.21 10.55
CA LEU A 276 1.19 -21.39 11.27
C LEU A 276 1.06 -20.74 12.65
N ASP A 277 0.76 -21.57 13.66
CA ASP A 277 0.71 -21.19 15.09
C ASP A 277 1.95 -21.68 15.87
N SER A 278 2.88 -22.41 15.22
CA SER A 278 4.17 -22.81 15.78
C SER A 278 5.27 -22.86 14.70
N GLY A 279 6.52 -23.10 15.12
CA GLY A 279 7.63 -23.36 14.19
C GLY A 279 7.78 -24.83 13.77
N ASP A 280 6.97 -25.76 14.30
CA ASP A 280 6.94 -27.14 13.83
C ASP A 280 6.25 -27.20 12.45
N LEU A 281 6.95 -27.73 11.45
CA LEU A 281 6.47 -27.87 10.08
C LEU A 281 6.22 -29.34 9.70
N SER A 282 6.19 -30.28 10.64
CA SER A 282 6.00 -31.71 10.36
C SER A 282 4.79 -31.98 9.44
N GLU A 283 3.66 -31.30 9.66
CA GLU A 283 2.49 -31.33 8.78
C GLU A 283 2.72 -30.77 7.36
N VAL A 284 3.52 -29.71 7.24
CA VAL A 284 3.83 -29.08 5.95
C VAL A 284 4.79 -29.97 5.17
N ILE A 285 5.83 -30.48 5.85
CA ILE A 285 6.84 -31.38 5.29
C ILE A 285 6.19 -32.69 4.81
N ALA A 286 5.26 -33.27 5.59
CA ALA A 286 4.51 -34.45 5.20
C ALA A 286 3.57 -34.23 3.98
N LYS A 287 3.24 -32.98 3.66
CA LYS A 287 2.45 -32.60 2.48
C LYS A 287 3.33 -32.25 1.26
N ILE A 288 4.66 -32.21 1.38
CA ILE A 288 5.56 -32.00 0.24
C ILE A 288 5.57 -33.27 -0.62
N ASP A 289 5.33 -33.13 -1.93
CA ASP A 289 5.16 -34.28 -2.83
C ASP A 289 6.45 -35.11 -2.97
N ASN A 290 6.46 -36.32 -2.39
CA ASN A 290 7.49 -37.35 -2.58
C ASN A 290 7.44 -37.99 -3.99
N THR A 291 7.37 -37.17 -5.04
CA THR A 291 7.29 -37.59 -6.45
C THR A 291 8.64 -38.00 -7.05
N SER A 292 9.71 -38.05 -6.25
CA SER A 292 11.05 -38.46 -6.67
C SER A 292 11.37 -39.84 -6.08
N LEU A 293 11.85 -40.76 -6.92
CA LEU A 293 12.26 -42.14 -6.56
C LEU A 293 13.56 -42.19 -5.71
N ALA A 294 13.77 -41.22 -4.82
CA ALA A 294 14.96 -41.10 -4.00
C ALA A 294 14.60 -41.27 -2.52
N GLU A 295 15.33 -42.12 -1.82
CA GLU A 295 15.14 -42.42 -0.38
C GLU A 295 15.63 -41.27 0.53
N GLU A 296 16.17 -40.18 -0.04
CA GLU A 296 16.67 -39.03 0.71
C GLU A 296 15.57 -38.04 1.10
N LYS A 297 15.59 -37.62 2.38
CA LYS A 297 14.73 -36.56 2.89
C LYS A 297 14.99 -35.20 2.22
N PRO A 298 13.95 -34.38 1.98
CA PRO A 298 14.11 -33.09 1.33
C PRO A 298 14.88 -32.10 2.21
N LYS A 299 15.94 -31.50 1.65
CA LYS A 299 16.69 -30.42 2.30
C LYS A 299 16.00 -29.09 1.99
N LEU A 300 15.49 -28.41 3.02
CA LEU A 300 14.60 -27.26 2.92
C LEU A 300 15.28 -25.95 3.34
N MET A 301 14.81 -24.85 2.78
CA MET A 301 15.15 -23.50 3.23
C MET A 301 13.88 -22.71 3.53
N ALA A 302 13.74 -22.21 4.77
CA ALA A 302 12.60 -21.34 5.12
C ALA A 302 12.89 -19.90 4.70
N MET A 303 11.95 -19.26 4.01
CA MET A 303 12.07 -17.88 3.58
C MET A 303 10.78 -17.11 3.87
N SER A 304 10.90 -15.80 4.06
CA SER A 304 9.73 -14.91 4.12
C SER A 304 10.12 -13.49 3.79
N ILE A 305 9.21 -12.80 3.10
CA ILE A 305 9.24 -11.34 2.95
C ILE A 305 7.93 -10.75 3.47
N HIS A 306 8.04 -9.74 4.35
CA HIS A 306 6.91 -9.14 5.08
C HIS A 306 6.26 -10.05 6.14
N SER A 307 7.06 -10.85 6.85
CA SER A 307 6.59 -11.61 8.02
C SER A 307 6.03 -10.68 9.10
N CYS A 308 4.74 -10.83 9.42
CA CYS A 308 4.06 -10.05 10.45
C CYS A 308 3.99 -10.81 11.78
N GLY A 309 4.28 -10.13 12.89
CA GLY A 309 4.19 -10.65 14.25
C GLY A 309 5.04 -11.90 14.47
N ASN A 310 4.48 -12.85 15.23
CA ASN A 310 5.11 -14.12 15.55
C ASN A 310 5.46 -14.98 14.31
N LEU A 311 4.97 -14.69 13.09
CA LEU A 311 5.32 -15.47 11.90
C LEU A 311 6.84 -15.51 11.65
N SER A 312 7.54 -14.42 11.96
CA SER A 312 9.00 -14.38 11.95
C SER A 312 9.63 -15.28 13.01
N HIS A 313 9.04 -15.39 14.20
CA HIS A 313 9.53 -16.25 15.29
C HIS A 313 9.31 -17.73 14.96
N TYR A 314 8.15 -18.08 14.40
CA TYR A 314 7.85 -19.43 13.92
C TYR A 314 8.83 -19.86 12.82
N ALA A 315 9.09 -18.98 11.84
CA ALA A 315 10.04 -19.26 10.77
C ALA A 315 11.52 -19.35 11.24
N ILE A 316 11.88 -18.62 12.30
CA ILE A 316 13.20 -18.74 12.94
C ILE A 316 13.32 -20.06 13.72
N ARG A 317 12.32 -20.37 14.55
CA ARG A 317 12.28 -21.62 15.34
C ARG A 317 12.19 -22.86 14.47
N SER A 318 11.65 -22.76 13.26
CA SER A 318 11.54 -23.91 12.36
C SER A 318 12.90 -24.52 12.00
N LEU A 319 13.98 -23.72 11.98
CA LEU A 319 15.34 -24.22 11.78
C LEU A 319 15.78 -25.24 12.85
N ILE A 320 15.36 -25.02 14.10
CA ILE A 320 15.77 -25.83 15.25
C ILE A 320 14.85 -27.06 15.34
N LEU A 321 13.54 -26.82 15.24
CA LEU A 321 12.49 -27.82 15.38
C LEU A 321 12.44 -28.85 14.24
N ASN A 322 12.84 -28.49 13.02
CA ASN A 322 12.73 -29.35 11.85
C ASN A 322 14.11 -29.69 11.27
N PRO A 323 14.64 -30.93 11.42
CA PRO A 323 15.95 -31.33 10.89
C PRO A 323 16.11 -31.21 9.37
N ASP A 324 14.99 -31.18 8.65
CA ASP A 324 14.95 -31.04 7.19
C ASP A 324 15.23 -29.60 6.75
N ILE A 325 15.03 -28.59 7.62
CA ILE A 325 15.34 -27.19 7.35
C ILE A 325 16.82 -26.94 7.66
N ARG A 326 17.59 -26.57 6.63
CA ARG A 326 19.05 -26.37 6.74
C ARG A 326 19.47 -24.91 6.79
N ALA A 327 18.61 -24.00 6.33
CA ALA A 327 18.85 -22.57 6.38
C ALA A 327 17.55 -21.77 6.43
N ILE A 328 17.66 -20.53 6.91
CA ILE A 328 16.56 -19.56 6.89
C ILE A 328 17.00 -18.22 6.31
N ALA A 329 16.06 -17.51 5.69
CA ALA A 329 16.20 -16.12 5.25
C ALA A 329 14.88 -15.37 5.53
N ILE A 330 14.77 -14.75 6.71
CA ILE A 330 13.50 -14.18 7.19
C ILE A 330 13.56 -12.66 7.27
N VAL A 331 12.67 -11.99 6.54
CA VAL A 331 12.49 -10.53 6.59
C VAL A 331 11.16 -10.21 7.29
N GLY A 332 11.27 -9.81 8.56
CA GLY A 332 10.14 -9.30 9.33
C GLY A 332 9.67 -7.95 8.80
N CYS A 333 8.41 -7.59 9.05
CA CYS A 333 7.96 -6.22 8.81
C CYS A 333 7.06 -5.64 9.91
N CYS A 334 6.00 -6.31 10.36
CA CYS A 334 5.06 -5.70 11.31
C CYS A 334 5.23 -6.29 12.72
N TYR A 335 5.76 -5.50 13.66
CA TYR A 335 5.94 -5.91 15.06
C TYR A 335 4.67 -5.72 15.91
N ASN A 336 3.68 -4.94 15.45
CA ASN A 336 2.44 -4.68 16.18
C ASN A 336 1.61 -5.95 16.49
N LEU A 337 1.78 -7.02 15.71
CA LEU A 337 1.12 -8.32 15.91
C LEU A 337 2.02 -9.37 16.60
N MET A 338 3.16 -8.94 17.16
CA MET A 338 4.03 -9.77 17.99
C MET A 338 3.41 -9.92 19.38
N THR A 339 3.64 -11.06 20.01
CA THR A 339 3.19 -11.37 21.38
C THR A 339 4.38 -11.29 22.36
N GLU A 340 4.10 -11.16 23.66
CA GLU A 340 5.13 -11.14 24.71
C GLU A 340 5.20 -12.49 25.43
N ARG A 341 6.42 -12.98 25.65
CA ARG A 341 6.76 -14.21 26.38
C ARG A 341 6.79 -14.00 27.89
N LEU A 342 7.34 -12.87 28.33
CA LEU A 342 7.50 -12.54 29.75
C LEU A 342 6.22 -11.94 30.39
N GLY A 343 5.08 -12.09 29.71
CA GLY A 343 3.76 -11.64 30.17
C GLY A 343 3.54 -10.14 30.05
N PRO A 344 2.70 -9.54 30.93
CA PRO A 344 2.47 -8.11 30.92
C PRO A 344 3.77 -7.37 31.25
N PRO A 345 4.00 -6.17 30.70
CA PRO A 345 5.15 -5.37 31.10
C PRO A 345 5.16 -5.08 32.59
N THR A 346 6.32 -5.26 33.20
CA THR A 346 6.51 -5.06 34.63
C THR A 346 6.23 -3.60 35.00
N TYR A 347 5.46 -3.40 36.06
CA TYR A 347 5.19 -2.09 36.66
C TYR A 347 6.46 -1.36 37.17
N LYS A 348 7.63 -2.01 37.10
CA LYS A 348 8.94 -1.50 37.49
C LYS A 348 9.53 -0.47 36.51
N HIS A 349 9.17 -0.50 35.22
CA HIS A 349 9.56 0.60 34.32
C HIS A 349 8.78 1.84 34.71
N ALA A 350 9.46 2.85 35.27
CA ALA A 350 8.85 4.01 35.92
C ALA A 350 7.85 4.81 35.05
N TYR A 351 7.91 4.65 33.73
CA TYR A 351 7.09 5.40 32.76
C TYR A 351 6.13 4.52 31.95
N LEU A 352 6.04 3.20 32.22
CA LEU A 352 5.05 2.34 31.57
C LEU A 352 3.67 2.50 32.22
N ARG A 353 2.75 3.18 31.52
CA ARG A 353 1.33 3.26 31.89
C ARG A 353 0.73 1.86 32.03
N PRO A 354 0.12 1.44 33.15
CA PRO A 354 -0.61 0.18 33.29
C PRO A 354 -1.54 -0.17 32.13
N THR A 355 -2.21 0.80 31.51
CA THR A 355 -2.98 0.61 30.27
C THR A 355 -2.11 0.54 29.01
N LEU A 356 -1.18 -0.42 28.96
CA LEU A 356 -0.53 -0.84 27.70
C LEU A 356 -1.49 -1.59 26.76
N GLN A 357 -2.73 -1.73 27.19
CA GLN A 357 -3.89 -2.05 26.38
C GLN A 357 -4.17 -0.91 25.39
N ALA A 358 -3.50 -0.95 24.24
CA ALA A 358 -3.96 -0.17 23.10
C ALA A 358 -5.42 -0.49 22.81
N LEU A 359 -6.13 0.55 22.38
CA LEU A 359 -7.45 0.51 21.76
C LEU A 359 -7.74 -0.62 20.76
N ASN A 360 -6.68 -1.03 20.06
CA ASN A 360 -6.70 -2.06 19.01
C ASN A 360 -5.65 -3.15 19.32
N GLY A 361 -5.04 -3.09 20.51
CA GLY A 361 -4.36 -4.21 21.10
C GLY A 361 -5.42 -5.26 21.41
N ARG A 362 -5.17 -6.50 21.00
CA ARG A 362 -6.04 -7.60 21.36
C ARG A 362 -6.17 -7.63 22.88
N VAL A 363 -7.40 -7.84 23.37
CA VAL A 363 -7.86 -7.83 24.77
C VAL A 363 -6.75 -8.28 25.73
N GLY A 364 -6.59 -7.62 26.88
CA GLY A 364 -5.47 -7.83 27.83
C GLY A 364 -5.11 -9.30 28.14
N ARG A 365 -6.06 -10.23 27.99
CA ARG A 365 -5.85 -11.67 27.79
C ARG A 365 -4.63 -12.06 26.93
N GLU A 366 -4.21 -11.26 25.94
CA GLU A 366 -3.01 -11.52 25.14
C GLU A 366 -1.70 -11.01 25.76
N SER A 367 -1.68 -9.87 26.46
CA SER A 367 -0.51 -9.45 27.24
C SER A 367 -0.29 -10.35 28.46
N PHE A 368 -1.37 -10.83 29.08
CA PHE A 368 -1.32 -11.85 30.14
C PHE A 368 -1.18 -13.30 29.61
N ARG A 369 -0.90 -13.50 28.31
CA ARG A 369 -0.84 -14.85 27.71
C ARG A 369 0.48 -15.59 27.96
N PHE A 370 1.54 -14.87 28.33
CA PHE A 370 2.91 -15.40 28.50
C PHE A 370 3.30 -16.33 27.34
N ASP A 371 3.19 -15.85 26.10
CA ASP A 371 3.32 -16.70 24.90
C ASP A 371 4.75 -17.25 24.78
N PRO A 372 5.01 -18.56 24.94
CA PRO A 372 6.36 -19.12 24.87
C PRO A 372 7.05 -18.90 23.51
N GLN A 373 6.26 -18.61 22.46
CA GLN A 373 6.72 -18.31 21.11
C GLN A 373 6.91 -16.80 20.85
N GLY A 374 6.51 -15.95 21.80
CA GLY A 374 6.59 -14.48 21.72
C GLY A 374 8.00 -13.91 21.89
N PHE A 375 8.07 -12.59 22.05
CA PHE A 375 9.28 -11.83 22.35
C PHE A 375 9.50 -11.71 23.87
N PRO A 376 10.73 -11.78 24.39
CA PRO A 376 11.97 -12.11 23.67
C PRO A 376 12.08 -13.60 23.35
N MET A 377 12.79 -13.90 22.27
CA MET A 377 13.15 -15.26 21.89
C MET A 377 14.37 -15.75 22.67
N SER A 378 15.39 -14.91 22.80
CA SER A 378 16.70 -15.25 23.39
C SER A 378 16.67 -15.33 24.90
N GLN A 379 17.47 -16.23 25.45
CA GLN A 379 17.65 -16.36 26.89
C GLN A 379 18.31 -15.10 27.47
N LYS A 380 19.31 -14.53 26.78
CA LYS A 380 19.98 -13.29 27.20
C LYS A 380 19.01 -12.11 27.40
N PHE A 381 17.97 -11.99 26.56
CA PHE A 381 16.95 -10.94 26.72
C PHE A 381 15.87 -11.33 27.74
N CYS A 382 15.56 -12.63 27.86
CA CYS A 382 14.60 -13.12 28.85
C CYS A 382 15.06 -12.96 30.29
N THR A 383 16.38 -12.95 30.56
CA THR A 383 16.96 -12.85 31.90
C THR A 383 17.82 -11.59 32.09
N TYR A 384 17.66 -10.57 31.24
CA TYR A 384 18.40 -9.32 31.42
C TYR A 384 17.88 -8.56 32.65
N ASP A 385 18.78 -8.19 33.55
CA ASP A 385 18.47 -7.45 34.79
C ASP A 385 17.40 -8.14 35.69
N ASP A 386 17.43 -9.48 35.72
CA ASP A 386 16.50 -10.42 36.39
C ASP A 386 15.01 -10.34 35.99
N ASP A 387 14.52 -9.19 35.52
CA ASP A 387 13.14 -9.00 35.07
C ASP A 387 12.93 -9.34 33.58
N GLY A 388 13.95 -9.18 32.74
CA GLY A 388 13.91 -9.42 31.29
C GLY A 388 13.25 -8.31 30.45
N VAL A 389 13.64 -8.22 29.19
CA VAL A 389 13.21 -7.17 28.24
C VAL A 389 11.77 -7.40 27.77
N ARG A 390 10.94 -6.35 27.75
CA ARG A 390 9.55 -6.41 27.25
C ARG A 390 9.25 -5.26 26.31
N LEU A 391 8.29 -5.44 25.40
CA LEU A 391 7.89 -4.43 24.44
C LEU A 391 6.39 -4.16 24.46
N ASN A 392 6.05 -2.91 24.77
CA ASN A 392 4.66 -2.48 24.74
C ASN A 392 4.16 -2.22 23.30
N VAL A 393 2.84 -2.09 23.16
CA VAL A 393 2.21 -1.89 21.85
C VAL A 393 2.66 -0.60 21.14
N THR A 394 2.92 0.48 21.87
CA THR A 394 3.48 1.72 21.30
C THR A 394 4.88 1.46 20.73
N ALA A 395 5.78 0.83 21.48
CA ALA A 395 7.12 0.48 21.04
C ALA A 395 7.08 -0.34 19.72
N ARG A 396 6.24 -1.38 19.69
CA ARG A 396 6.08 -2.28 18.53
C ARG A 396 5.43 -1.58 17.34
N MET A 397 4.50 -0.66 17.57
CA MET A 397 3.88 0.17 16.53
C MET A 397 4.87 1.20 15.97
N MET A 398 5.67 1.85 16.82
CA MET A 398 6.66 2.85 16.40
C MET A 398 7.85 2.21 15.70
N ALA A 399 8.28 1.01 16.10
CA ALA A 399 9.28 0.20 15.39
C ALA A 399 8.82 -0.25 13.99
N CYS A 400 7.53 -0.11 13.65
CA CYS A 400 7.06 -0.29 12.29
C CYS A 400 7.22 0.97 11.42
N GLN A 401 7.52 2.14 11.98
CA GLN A 401 7.69 3.36 11.19
C GLN A 401 9.01 3.34 10.40
N ALA A 402 9.05 4.08 9.30
CA ALA A 402 10.24 4.20 8.46
C ALA A 402 10.50 5.67 8.12
N PRO A 403 10.84 6.50 9.13
CA PRO A 403 10.90 7.96 8.99
C PRO A 403 11.93 8.46 7.96
N GLN A 404 12.96 7.66 7.62
CA GLN A 404 13.88 7.96 6.51
C GLN A 404 13.17 8.14 5.15
N ASN A 405 12.03 7.45 4.95
CA ASN A 405 11.26 7.47 3.70
C ASN A 405 10.07 8.44 3.75
N TRP A 406 9.96 9.29 4.78
CA TRP A 406 8.91 10.29 4.87
C TRP A 406 9.24 11.49 3.96
N ASP A 407 8.29 11.83 3.09
CA ASP A 407 8.29 13.07 2.30
C ASP A 407 7.35 14.12 2.92
N ARG A 408 7.43 15.38 2.48
CA ARG A 408 6.68 16.49 3.09
C ARG A 408 5.16 16.34 2.94
N LEU A 409 4.65 15.85 1.80
CA LEU A 409 3.21 15.81 1.51
C LEU A 409 2.53 14.65 2.25
N ASP A 410 3.12 13.46 2.21
CA ASP A 410 2.62 12.31 2.96
C ASP A 410 2.75 12.55 4.47
N SER A 411 3.82 13.23 4.93
CA SER A 411 3.98 13.62 6.35
C SER A 411 2.93 14.63 6.80
N GLU A 412 2.67 15.70 6.05
CA GLU A 412 1.68 16.71 6.41
C GLU A 412 0.27 16.09 6.50
N ALA A 413 -0.10 15.25 5.54
CA ALA A 413 -1.35 14.50 5.57
C ALA A 413 -1.40 13.50 6.73
N PHE A 414 -0.27 12.87 7.09
CA PHE A 414 -0.15 11.96 8.21
C PHE A 414 -0.30 12.66 9.56
N PHE A 415 0.44 13.75 9.80
CA PHE A 415 0.40 14.51 11.05
C PHE A 415 -0.98 15.15 11.27
N SER A 416 -1.60 15.67 10.21
CA SER A 416 -2.94 16.26 10.30
C SER A 416 -4.00 15.25 10.77
N ARG A 417 -3.89 13.97 10.37
CA ARG A 417 -4.78 12.89 10.87
C ARG A 417 -4.55 12.58 12.36
N HIS A 418 -3.31 12.60 12.83
CA HIS A 418 -2.99 12.35 14.23
C HIS A 418 -3.41 13.55 15.10
N PHE A 419 -3.23 14.77 14.61
CA PHE A 419 -3.75 15.99 15.20
C PHE A 419 -5.28 15.95 15.36
N PHE A 420 -6.03 15.70 14.27
CA PHE A 420 -7.49 15.59 14.35
C PHE A 420 -7.96 14.51 15.34
N ARG A 421 -7.22 13.40 15.44
CA ARG A 421 -7.54 12.31 16.38
C ARG A 421 -7.23 12.65 17.84
N ALA A 422 -6.16 13.39 18.10
CA ALA A 422 -5.83 13.88 19.45
C ALA A 422 -6.82 14.96 19.92
N VAL A 423 -7.19 15.90 19.04
CA VAL A 423 -8.22 16.91 19.35
C VAL A 423 -9.59 16.26 19.55
N LEU A 424 -9.97 15.27 18.73
CA LEU A 424 -11.20 14.49 18.94
C LEU A 424 -11.23 13.79 20.32
N GLN A 425 -10.11 13.20 20.75
CA GLN A 425 -10.03 12.55 22.07
C GLN A 425 -10.19 13.58 23.22
N LYS A 426 -9.69 14.80 23.05
CA LYS A 426 -9.90 15.92 23.98
C LYS A 426 -11.37 16.37 24.01
N ILE A 427 -12.02 16.54 22.85
CA ILE A 427 -13.47 16.82 22.76
C ILE A 427 -14.29 15.73 23.48
N PHE A 428 -13.95 14.45 23.25
CA PHE A 428 -14.61 13.33 23.91
C PHE A 428 -14.42 13.35 25.45
N LEU A 429 -13.27 13.78 25.94
CA LEU A 429 -13.03 13.89 27.39
C LEU A 429 -13.88 15.02 27.99
N ASP A 430 -13.88 16.19 27.35
CA ASP A 430 -14.58 17.38 27.85
C ASP A 430 -16.10 17.22 27.81
N ARG A 431 -16.65 16.55 26.78
CA ARG A 431 -18.08 16.22 26.69
C ARG A 431 -18.47 14.95 27.45
N GLY A 432 -17.54 14.33 28.20
CA GLY A 432 -17.81 13.17 29.05
C GLY A 432 -18.12 11.86 28.30
N VAL A 433 -17.78 11.78 27.01
CA VAL A 433 -17.83 10.55 26.19
C VAL A 433 -16.79 9.53 26.67
N VAL A 434 -15.64 10.02 27.12
CA VAL A 434 -14.58 9.20 27.72
C VAL A 434 -14.25 9.72 29.11
N LYS A 435 -13.88 8.81 30.02
CA LYS A 435 -13.44 9.16 31.37
C LYS A 435 -11.92 9.21 31.45
N GLN A 436 -11.40 10.01 32.39
CA GLN A 436 -10.00 9.94 32.79
C GLN A 436 -9.77 8.68 33.64
N ILE A 437 -8.66 7.99 33.42
CA ILE A 437 -8.25 6.77 34.12
C ILE A 437 -6.95 7.07 34.86
N HIS A 438 -6.94 6.77 36.16
CA HIS A 438 -5.75 6.91 37.01
C HIS A 438 -5.11 5.53 37.24
N HIS A 439 -3.78 5.52 37.28
CA HIS A 439 -2.96 4.31 37.25
C HIS A 439 -2.15 4.06 38.52
N VAL A 440 -2.38 4.87 39.56
CA VAL A 440 -1.72 4.72 40.85
C VAL A 440 -2.33 3.53 41.61
N PRO A 441 -1.53 2.68 42.28
CA PRO A 441 -2.06 1.68 43.19
C PRO A 441 -3.00 2.28 44.23
N GLU A 442 -4.14 1.63 44.45
CA GLU A 442 -5.05 1.95 45.54
C GLU A 442 -4.57 1.25 46.82
N ASP A 443 -4.54 1.99 47.92
CA ASP A 443 -4.37 1.45 49.26
C ASP A 443 -5.60 0.62 49.66
N THR A 444 -5.53 -0.10 50.79
CA THR A 444 -6.62 -0.95 51.30
C THR A 444 -7.95 -0.22 51.53
N ASP A 445 -7.93 1.10 51.66
CA ASP A 445 -9.11 1.97 51.83
C ASP A 445 -9.62 2.56 50.49
N GLY A 446 -9.11 2.10 49.34
CA GLY A 446 -9.53 2.57 48.01
C GLY A 446 -9.04 3.97 47.64
N GLN A 447 -8.03 4.50 48.34
CA GLN A 447 -7.41 5.80 48.06
C GLN A 447 -6.08 5.61 47.33
N ALA A 448 -5.72 6.51 46.42
CA ALA A 448 -4.47 6.41 45.66
C ALA A 448 -3.24 6.62 46.57
N ALA A 449 -2.35 5.63 46.60
CA ALA A 449 -1.16 5.58 47.48
C ALA A 449 -0.18 6.77 47.31
N ARG A 450 -0.27 7.49 46.17
CA ARG A 450 0.42 8.76 45.93
C ARG A 450 -0.39 9.63 44.98
N ARG A 451 -0.04 10.93 44.90
CA ARG A 451 -0.59 11.80 43.85
C ARG A 451 -0.18 11.27 42.46
N PRO A 452 -1.10 11.15 41.50
CA PRO A 452 -0.77 10.76 40.13
C PRO A 452 0.03 11.86 39.45
N GLY A 453 1.17 11.50 38.87
CA GLY A 453 1.91 12.34 37.93
C GLY A 453 1.34 12.26 36.52
N PRO A 454 1.85 13.06 35.56
CA PRO A 454 1.33 13.11 34.18
C PRO A 454 1.33 11.78 33.41
N PHE A 455 2.19 10.83 33.80
CA PHE A 455 2.25 9.49 33.22
C PHE A 455 1.33 8.49 33.93
N ASP A 456 0.85 8.79 35.14
CA ASP A 456 -0.09 7.96 35.90
C ASP A 456 -1.56 8.20 35.48
N VAL A 457 -1.80 8.89 34.37
CA VAL A 457 -3.14 9.31 33.93
C VAL A 457 -3.31 9.19 32.42
N SER A 458 -4.38 8.53 31.97
CA SER A 458 -4.78 8.40 30.55
C SER A 458 -6.28 8.63 30.36
N THR A 459 -6.78 8.61 29.13
CA THR A 459 -8.21 8.60 28.85
C THR A 459 -8.74 7.19 28.53
N GLN A 460 -10.03 6.95 28.78
CA GLN A 460 -10.73 5.78 28.29
C GLN A 460 -10.72 5.81 26.75
N PRO A 461 -10.27 4.76 26.07
CA PRO A 461 -9.82 4.96 24.71
C PRO A 461 -10.91 4.48 23.72
N VAL A 462 -11.17 5.21 22.61
CA VAL A 462 -12.26 4.95 21.64
C VAL A 462 -11.78 4.50 20.23
N THR A 463 -12.37 3.41 19.69
CA THR A 463 -11.99 2.81 18.39
C THR A 463 -12.79 3.40 17.23
N VAL A 464 -12.19 4.36 16.53
CA VAL A 464 -12.79 4.94 15.31
C VAL A 464 -12.48 4.11 14.05
N GLY A 465 -11.30 3.48 13.98
CA GLY A 465 -10.79 2.82 12.76
C GLY A 465 -10.59 3.78 11.58
N GLY A 466 -10.51 3.25 10.36
CA GLY A 466 -10.40 4.07 9.13
C GLY A 466 -11.71 4.77 8.76
N LEU A 467 -11.62 5.99 8.24
CA LEU A 467 -12.75 6.77 7.70
C LEU A 467 -12.62 6.95 6.17
N PRO A 468 -13.72 7.29 5.46
CA PRO A 468 -13.64 7.72 4.06
C PRO A 468 -12.70 8.93 3.88
N LYS A 469 -12.00 9.01 2.74
CA LYS A 469 -11.02 10.10 2.48
C LYS A 469 -11.55 11.52 2.71
N LYS A 470 -12.85 11.75 2.40
CA LYS A 470 -13.52 13.04 2.63
C LYS A 470 -13.55 13.50 4.09
N CYS A 471 -13.44 12.57 5.05
CA CYS A 471 -13.45 12.88 6.48
C CYS A 471 -12.09 13.38 6.99
N TYR A 472 -11.06 13.46 6.15
CA TYR A 472 -9.74 13.96 6.53
C TYR A 472 -9.40 15.34 5.92
N SER A 473 -10.39 16.07 5.40
CA SER A 473 -10.18 17.40 4.80
C SER A 473 -10.12 18.55 5.82
N SER A 474 -10.75 18.39 6.98
CA SER A 474 -10.80 19.37 8.08
C SER A 474 -11.18 18.69 9.40
N LEU A 475 -10.96 19.34 10.55
CA LEU A 475 -11.36 18.79 11.84
C LEU A 475 -12.88 18.53 11.88
N ARG A 476 -13.70 19.47 11.40
CA ARG A 476 -15.17 19.30 11.30
C ARG A 476 -15.57 18.03 10.54
N ALA A 477 -14.99 17.80 9.36
CA ALA A 477 -15.29 16.63 8.54
C ALA A 477 -14.84 15.32 9.22
N TYR A 478 -13.80 15.37 10.05
CA TYR A 478 -13.29 14.25 10.83
C TYR A 478 -14.20 13.93 12.03
N VAL A 479 -14.63 14.95 12.79
CA VAL A 479 -15.55 14.83 13.92
C VAL A 479 -16.89 14.27 13.44
N ARG A 480 -17.53 14.92 12.45
CA ARG A 480 -18.83 14.47 11.89
C ARG A 480 -18.74 13.05 11.33
N GLY A 481 -17.73 12.75 10.52
CA GLY A 481 -17.52 11.40 9.97
C GLY A 481 -17.22 10.33 11.01
N THR A 482 -16.73 10.71 12.20
CA THR A 482 -16.56 9.81 13.34
C THR A 482 -17.88 9.57 14.06
N ILE A 483 -18.65 10.63 14.35
CA ILE A 483 -19.98 10.53 14.97
C ILE A 483 -20.89 9.65 14.11
N ASP A 484 -20.97 9.92 12.80
CA ASP A 484 -21.72 9.10 11.83
C ASP A 484 -21.36 7.62 11.94
N LYS A 485 -20.06 7.30 12.05
CA LYS A 485 -19.58 5.91 12.09
C LYS A 485 -19.88 5.21 13.42
N LEU A 486 -19.73 5.91 14.54
CA LEU A 486 -19.93 5.34 15.88
C LEU A 486 -21.43 5.22 16.24
N THR A 487 -22.30 6.01 15.61
CA THR A 487 -23.76 5.91 15.77
C THR A 487 -24.39 4.89 14.81
N THR A 488 -23.94 4.79 13.55
CA THR A 488 -24.57 3.91 12.54
C THR A 488 -24.06 2.46 12.52
N SER A 489 -22.87 2.19 13.08
CA SER A 489 -22.28 0.85 13.01
C SER A 489 -22.87 -0.11 14.04
N THR A 490 -23.39 -1.24 13.56
CA THR A 490 -23.80 -2.36 14.42
C THR A 490 -22.68 -2.96 15.27
N GLU A 491 -21.41 -2.72 14.90
CA GLU A 491 -20.23 -3.20 15.65
C GLU A 491 -19.89 -2.34 16.87
N TYR A 492 -20.39 -1.09 16.96
CA TYR A 492 -20.04 -0.14 18.03
C TYR A 492 -21.24 0.29 18.91
N ARG A 493 -22.28 -0.54 19.00
CA ARG A 493 -23.51 -0.26 19.80
C ARG A 493 -23.25 0.29 21.20
N GLN A 494 -22.23 -0.21 21.90
CA GLN A 494 -21.83 0.26 23.24
C GLN A 494 -21.53 1.78 23.32
N TYR A 495 -21.19 2.42 22.21
CA TYR A 495 -20.94 3.86 22.12
C TYR A 495 -22.10 4.62 21.47
N ALA A 496 -23.04 3.96 20.79
CA ALA A 496 -24.07 4.65 20.02
C ALA A 496 -24.96 5.55 20.90
N ASP A 497 -25.42 5.03 22.04
CA ASP A 497 -26.27 5.78 22.97
C ASP A 497 -25.51 6.94 23.62
N VAL A 498 -24.25 6.71 24.04
CA VAL A 498 -23.38 7.75 24.63
C VAL A 498 -23.04 8.84 23.62
N MET A 499 -22.80 8.50 22.35
CA MET A 499 -22.55 9.47 21.28
C MET A 499 -23.81 10.28 20.97
N ASN A 500 -24.99 9.65 20.95
CA ASN A 500 -26.26 10.35 20.75
C ASN A 500 -26.57 11.30 21.92
N ASP A 501 -26.24 10.93 23.17
CA ASP A 501 -26.46 11.78 24.35
C ASP A 501 -25.44 12.92 24.49
N LYS A 502 -24.16 12.68 24.17
CA LYS A 502 -23.06 13.65 24.42
C LYS A 502 -22.54 14.41 23.21
N MET A 503 -22.81 13.94 21.99
CA MET A 503 -22.24 14.49 20.75
C MET A 503 -23.28 14.91 19.70
N ALA A 504 -24.58 14.68 19.92
CA ALA A 504 -25.60 15.02 18.92
C ALA A 504 -25.79 16.55 18.74
N ASP A 505 -25.56 17.33 19.79
CA ASP A 505 -25.74 18.78 19.85
C ASP A 505 -24.45 19.57 19.54
N ILE A 506 -23.31 18.91 19.30
CA ILE A 506 -22.04 19.59 19.02
C ILE A 506 -22.15 20.47 17.77
N THR A 507 -21.89 21.77 17.91
CA THR A 507 -21.99 22.73 16.80
C THR A 507 -20.67 22.84 16.04
N ASP A 508 -20.72 23.43 14.85
CA ASP A 508 -19.51 23.63 14.04
C ASP A 508 -18.60 24.71 14.66
N GLU A 509 -19.18 25.73 15.31
CA GLU A 509 -18.48 26.80 16.02
C GLU A 509 -17.72 26.28 17.26
N GLU A 510 -18.25 25.27 17.94
CA GLU A 510 -17.54 24.61 19.04
C GLU A 510 -16.33 23.84 18.52
N ILE A 511 -16.48 23.10 17.41
CA ILE A 511 -15.37 22.38 16.77
C ILE A 511 -14.29 23.37 16.30
N ASP A 512 -14.68 24.53 15.74
CA ASP A 512 -13.74 25.60 15.37
C ASP A 512 -12.99 26.16 16.58
N LYS A 513 -13.65 26.31 17.73
CA LYS A 513 -13.00 26.76 18.98
C LYS A 513 -11.91 25.78 19.40
N TYR A 514 -12.19 24.47 19.35
CA TYR A 514 -11.17 23.43 19.58
C TYR A 514 -10.05 23.49 18.52
N GLU A 515 -10.37 23.70 17.23
CA GLU A 515 -9.34 23.83 16.20
C GLU A 515 -8.45 25.07 16.48
N ALA A 516 -9.01 26.22 16.80
CA ALA A 516 -8.28 27.44 17.10
C ALA A 516 -7.38 27.33 18.36
N GLU A 517 -7.85 26.63 19.41
CA GLU A 517 -7.09 26.42 20.65
C GLU A 517 -5.89 25.48 20.45
N TYR A 518 -6.06 24.38 19.70
CA TYR A 518 -5.05 23.33 19.58
C TYR A 518 -4.19 23.40 18.31
N LEU A 519 -4.63 24.08 17.24
CA LEU A 519 -3.88 24.18 15.98
C LEU A 519 -2.49 24.81 16.12
N PRO A 520 -2.26 25.88 16.93
CA PRO A 520 -0.91 26.39 17.18
C PRO A 520 0.02 25.31 17.77
N ARG A 521 -0.54 24.41 18.58
CA ARG A 521 0.14 23.31 19.26
C ARG A 521 0.32 22.06 18.40
N LYS A 522 -0.15 22.06 17.14
CA LYS A 522 0.08 20.98 16.17
C LYS A 522 1.57 20.66 15.99
N LYS A 523 2.45 21.68 16.05
CA LYS A 523 3.91 21.48 15.89
C LYS A 523 4.51 20.64 17.02
N GLU A 524 4.09 20.84 18.27
CA GLU A 524 4.48 20.02 19.43
C GLU A 524 4.23 18.53 19.16
N LEU A 525 3.05 18.21 18.62
CA LEU A 525 2.62 16.85 18.30
C LEU A 525 3.48 16.24 17.19
N CYS A 526 3.73 16.99 16.11
CA CYS A 526 4.60 16.57 15.01
C CYS A 526 6.04 16.27 15.48
N VAL A 527 6.62 17.14 16.32
CA VAL A 527 7.95 16.96 16.90
C VAL A 527 8.00 15.70 17.76
N THR A 528 7.08 15.56 18.72
CA THR A 528 7.05 14.41 19.64
C THR A 528 6.93 13.10 18.86
N TRP A 529 6.00 13.03 17.90
CA TRP A 529 5.84 11.85 17.07
C TRP A 529 7.09 11.52 16.23
N SER A 530 7.79 12.55 15.72
CA SER A 530 9.03 12.37 14.95
C SER A 530 10.15 11.82 15.83
N LEU A 531 10.29 12.32 17.07
CA LEU A 531 11.23 11.78 18.07
C LEU A 531 10.87 10.35 18.49
N MET A 532 9.58 10.03 18.67
CA MET A 532 9.12 8.65 18.94
C MET A 532 9.49 7.71 17.78
N ALA A 533 9.28 8.12 16.53
CA ALA A 533 9.57 7.32 15.34
C ALA A 533 11.08 7.11 15.12
N PHE A 534 11.88 8.15 15.37
CA PHE A 534 13.34 8.09 15.34
C PHE A 534 13.90 7.17 16.44
N SER A 535 13.46 7.37 17.70
CA SER A 535 13.91 6.57 18.84
C SER A 535 13.57 5.08 18.67
N ALA A 536 12.41 4.77 18.07
CA ALA A 536 11.99 3.39 17.83
C ALA A 536 12.83 2.62 16.79
N MET A 537 13.79 3.26 16.11
CA MET A 537 14.82 2.54 15.36
C MET A 537 15.67 1.64 16.26
N VAL A 538 15.87 2.01 17.54
CA VAL A 538 16.53 1.17 18.55
C VAL A 538 15.65 0.00 18.97
N VAL A 539 14.32 0.18 19.05
CA VAL A 539 13.37 -0.93 19.30
C VAL A 539 13.42 -1.96 18.16
N GLU A 540 13.46 -1.51 16.91
CA GLU A 540 13.61 -2.41 15.76
C GLU A 540 14.96 -3.17 15.81
N SER A 541 16.06 -2.47 16.10
CA SER A 541 17.36 -3.10 16.37
C SER A 541 17.28 -4.16 17.47
N MET A 542 16.59 -3.86 18.57
CA MET A 542 16.45 -4.77 19.71
C MET A 542 15.70 -6.05 19.34
N ILE A 543 14.62 -5.97 18.56
CA ILE A 543 13.87 -7.14 18.06
C ILE A 543 14.75 -7.99 17.12
N VAL A 544 15.58 -7.34 16.30
CA VAL A 544 16.52 -8.03 15.41
C VAL A 544 17.63 -8.73 16.19
N VAL A 545 18.23 -8.03 17.16
CA VAL A 545 19.33 -8.56 17.97
C VAL A 545 18.86 -9.72 18.83
N ASP A 546 17.66 -9.65 19.43
CA ASP A 546 17.05 -10.78 20.15
C ASP A 546 16.97 -12.05 19.29
N ARG A 547 16.51 -11.91 18.03
CA ARG A 547 16.40 -13.03 17.08
C ARG A 547 17.75 -13.62 16.73
N TRP A 548 18.74 -12.78 16.44
CA TRP A 548 20.11 -13.22 16.18
C TRP A 548 20.75 -13.88 17.42
N MET A 549 20.51 -13.32 18.60
CA MET A 549 21.03 -13.83 19.87
C MET A 549 20.42 -15.20 20.20
N PHE A 550 19.10 -15.37 20.00
CA PHE A 550 18.41 -16.65 20.15
C PHE A 550 19.06 -17.74 19.28
N LEU A 551 19.43 -17.42 18.06
CA LEU A 551 20.07 -18.35 17.13
C LEU A 551 21.51 -18.68 17.54
N LYS A 552 22.29 -17.67 17.96
CA LYS A 552 23.63 -17.85 18.50
C LYS A 552 23.66 -18.67 19.82
N GLU A 553 22.54 -18.71 20.55
CA GLU A 553 22.37 -19.56 21.74
C GLU A 553 22.10 -21.05 21.40
N GLN A 554 21.82 -21.41 20.15
CA GLN A 554 21.54 -22.80 19.75
C GLN A 554 22.82 -23.52 19.31
N ALA A 555 23.05 -24.74 19.80
CA ALA A 555 24.26 -25.51 19.51
C ALA A 555 24.33 -26.02 18.05
N GLU A 556 23.18 -26.16 17.38
CA GLU A 556 23.08 -26.63 15.99
C GLU A 556 23.14 -25.50 14.94
N VAL A 557 23.34 -24.26 15.38
CA VAL A 557 23.53 -23.10 14.50
C VAL A 557 25.02 -22.88 14.30
N GLY A 558 25.48 -23.00 13.05
CA GLY A 558 26.89 -22.85 12.70
C GLY A 558 27.32 -21.42 12.43
N ASP A 559 26.49 -20.68 11.69
CA ASP A 559 26.67 -19.24 11.45
C ASP A 559 25.33 -18.54 11.45
N ALA A 560 25.29 -17.33 12.02
CA ALA A 560 24.11 -16.48 12.11
C ALA A 560 24.51 -15.02 11.87
N SER A 561 23.87 -14.37 10.89
CA SER A 561 24.14 -12.98 10.55
C SER A 561 22.88 -12.17 10.27
N ALA A 562 23.03 -10.86 10.36
CA ALA A 562 22.00 -9.86 10.12
C ALA A 562 22.45 -8.88 9.03
N GLY A 563 21.56 -8.52 8.10
CA GLY A 563 21.91 -7.51 7.08
C GLY A 563 20.74 -7.03 6.22
N ALA A 564 20.86 -5.83 5.65
CA ALA A 564 19.89 -5.27 4.71
C ALA A 564 20.01 -5.96 3.33
N PRO A 565 18.95 -6.64 2.83
CA PRO A 565 19.03 -7.39 1.57
C PRO A 565 18.84 -6.53 0.31
N MET A 566 18.34 -5.29 0.43
CA MET A 566 17.84 -4.47 -0.69
C MET A 566 17.82 -2.97 -0.35
N ALA A 567 18.10 -2.10 -1.33
CA ALA A 567 17.94 -0.64 -1.19
C ALA A 567 16.47 -0.25 -0.96
N ASN A 568 16.23 0.89 -0.32
CA ASN A 568 14.91 1.49 -0.08
C ASN A 568 13.92 0.54 0.62
N PHE A 569 14.43 -0.52 1.26
CA PHE A 569 13.61 -1.38 2.08
C PHE A 569 13.42 -0.74 3.45
N THR A 570 12.16 -0.61 3.85
CA THR A 570 11.75 0.26 4.96
C THR A 570 12.20 -0.20 6.35
N ARG A 571 12.70 -1.44 6.48
CA ARG A 571 12.91 -2.15 7.76
C ARG A 571 14.11 -3.11 7.63
N PRO A 572 15.19 -2.98 8.42
CA PRO A 572 16.40 -3.76 8.24
C PRO A 572 16.26 -5.24 8.66
N VAL A 573 17.21 -6.01 8.13
CA VAL A 573 17.62 -7.35 8.55
C VAL A 573 16.81 -8.55 8.03
N VAL A 574 17.42 -9.25 7.06
CA VAL A 574 17.31 -10.70 6.96
C VAL A 574 18.05 -11.30 8.14
N VAL A 575 17.37 -12.12 8.94
CA VAL A 575 18.07 -13.06 9.82
C VAL A 575 18.45 -14.26 8.98
N VAL A 576 19.76 -14.45 8.79
CA VAL A 576 20.38 -15.45 7.93
C VAL A 576 21.05 -16.47 8.82
N VAL A 577 20.75 -17.75 8.63
CA VAL A 577 21.33 -18.80 9.46
C VAL A 577 21.70 -20.00 8.63
N LEU A 578 22.91 -20.49 8.89
CA LEU A 578 23.45 -21.72 8.33
C LEU A 578 23.51 -22.76 9.46
N ASN A 579 22.76 -23.86 9.31
CA ASN A 579 23.01 -25.04 10.13
C ASN A 579 24.29 -25.70 9.60
N ALA A 580 25.35 -25.74 10.42
CA ALA A 580 26.61 -26.36 10.04
C ALA A 580 26.71 -27.77 10.61
N GLY A 581 26.72 -28.75 9.71
CA GLY A 581 27.02 -30.13 10.02
C GLY A 581 25.86 -31.09 9.79
N GLU A 582 26.22 -32.34 9.49
CA GLU A 582 25.30 -33.44 9.56
C GLU A 582 24.87 -33.61 11.03
N ARG A 583 23.58 -33.41 11.32
CA ARG A 583 22.96 -33.87 12.58
C ARG A 583 23.08 -35.40 12.63
N THR A 584 24.21 -35.90 13.09
CA THR A 584 24.41 -37.33 13.36
C THR A 584 23.33 -37.79 14.34
N GLN A 585 22.69 -38.93 14.05
CA GLN A 585 21.54 -39.43 14.80
C GLN A 585 21.94 -39.96 16.19
N LYS A 586 22.29 -39.06 17.11
CA LYS A 586 22.63 -39.36 18.52
C LYS A 586 22.08 -38.31 19.49
N ALA A 587 20.82 -37.91 19.30
CA ALA A 587 20.08 -37.07 20.26
C ALA A 587 18.57 -37.37 20.31
N THR A 588 18.19 -38.66 20.28
CA THR A 588 16.79 -39.09 20.53
C THR A 588 16.71 -40.01 21.76
N ARG A 589 17.09 -39.47 22.91
CA ARG A 589 16.73 -39.96 24.26
C ARG A 589 16.94 -38.81 25.25
N ILE A 590 16.14 -38.81 26.32
CA ILE A 590 16.04 -37.74 27.35
C ILE A 590 15.25 -36.50 26.89
N LEU A 591 13.93 -36.68 26.75
CA LEU A 591 12.93 -35.73 27.24
C LEU A 591 11.80 -36.50 27.92
N HIS A 592 12.15 -37.16 29.02
CA HIS A 592 11.23 -37.57 30.07
C HIS A 592 12.00 -37.49 31.39
N LEU A 593 11.30 -37.02 32.43
CA LEU A 593 11.75 -36.81 33.81
C LEU A 593 12.63 -35.57 34.04
N GLU A 594 12.06 -34.68 34.88
CA GLU A 594 12.69 -34.04 36.04
C GLU A 594 13.77 -32.96 35.78
N GLY A 595 13.86 -31.88 36.56
CA GLY A 595 13.18 -31.61 37.83
C GLY A 595 14.09 -31.09 38.94
N SER A 596 15.16 -30.34 38.63
CA SER A 596 16.01 -29.69 39.65
C SER A 596 16.99 -28.66 39.06
N SER A 597 17.23 -27.57 39.79
CA SER A 597 18.41 -26.69 39.64
C SER A 597 19.67 -27.44 40.13
N PRO A 598 20.90 -27.17 39.63
CA PRO A 598 21.75 -26.22 40.39
C PRO A 598 22.90 -25.48 39.64
N MET A 599 23.35 -24.40 40.29
CA MET A 599 24.73 -23.87 40.47
C MET A 599 25.77 -23.72 39.34
N CYS A 600 26.41 -22.55 39.37
CA CYS A 600 27.71 -22.25 38.77
C CYS A 600 28.88 -23.12 39.31
N GLN A 601 29.91 -23.31 38.47
CA GLN A 601 31.31 -23.28 38.94
C GLN A 601 32.26 -22.70 37.89
N VAL A 602 33.29 -21.98 38.36
CA VAL A 602 34.30 -21.26 37.56
C VAL A 602 35.66 -21.93 37.70
N ARG A 603 36.35 -22.19 36.57
CA ARG A 603 37.82 -22.33 36.36
C ARG A 603 38.05 -22.87 34.93
N GLY A 604 39.12 -22.57 34.20
CA GLY A 604 40.22 -21.63 34.41
C GLY A 604 41.36 -21.83 33.38
N LYS A 605 41.97 -20.72 32.92
CA LYS A 605 43.29 -20.53 32.27
C LYS A 605 44.04 -21.72 31.64
N LEU A 606 44.45 -21.58 30.37
CA LEU A 606 45.80 -21.77 29.77
C LEU A 606 45.70 -21.55 28.22
N ALA A 607 46.70 -21.17 27.40
CA ALA A 607 48.06 -20.66 27.60
C ALA A 607 48.64 -20.02 26.28
N ILE A 608 49.70 -19.22 26.39
CA ILE A 608 50.91 -19.17 25.50
C ILE A 608 50.72 -18.82 23.99
N ARG A 609 51.14 -17.62 23.51
CA ARG A 609 52.48 -17.28 22.91
C ARG A 609 52.92 -18.22 21.75
N SER A 610 53.10 -17.77 20.50
CA SER A 610 54.25 -16.94 20.10
C SER A 610 54.33 -16.60 18.59
N ARG A 611 54.77 -15.36 18.31
CA ARG A 611 55.58 -14.79 17.20
C ARG A 611 55.29 -15.03 15.69
N PRO A 612 55.53 -14.00 14.83
CA PRO A 612 55.47 -14.05 13.36
C PRO A 612 56.86 -14.17 12.70
N PRO A 613 56.93 -14.16 11.35
CA PRO A 613 58.04 -13.54 10.62
C PRO A 613 57.61 -12.46 9.59
N HIS A 614 58.61 -11.80 9.01
CA HIS A 614 58.55 -10.51 8.30
C HIS A 614 58.59 -10.58 6.76
N SER A 615 58.27 -9.43 6.14
CA SER A 615 58.83 -8.92 4.86
C SER A 615 58.39 -9.63 3.55
N THR A 616 58.45 -9.03 2.35
CA THR A 616 59.28 -7.90 1.88
C THR A 616 58.59 -7.04 0.79
N THR A 617 58.94 -5.76 0.81
CA THR A 617 58.81 -4.70 -0.23
C THR A 617 58.67 -5.08 -1.72
N ARG A 618 57.87 -4.30 -2.47
CA ARG A 618 58.42 -3.43 -3.55
C ARG A 618 57.52 -2.24 -3.95
N THR A 619 58.20 -1.18 -4.36
CA THR A 619 57.72 0.12 -4.88
C THR A 619 57.17 0.00 -6.32
N ASN A 620 56.53 0.96 -7.00
CA ASN A 620 56.76 2.43 -7.05
C ASN A 620 55.64 3.15 -7.87
N ASN A 621 55.29 4.40 -7.52
CA ASN A 621 54.89 5.56 -8.38
C ASN A 621 53.75 5.42 -9.44
N LYS A 622 52.91 6.44 -9.77
CA LYS A 622 53.01 7.94 -9.66
C LYS A 622 51.60 8.58 -9.78
N ALA A 623 51.36 9.75 -9.15
CA ALA A 623 50.21 10.66 -9.42
C ALA A 623 50.64 11.81 -10.40
N PRO A 624 49.78 12.74 -10.89
CA PRO A 624 48.94 13.74 -10.16
C PRO A 624 47.45 13.80 -10.66
N ALA A 625 46.43 14.40 -10.01
CA ALA A 625 46.12 15.82 -9.65
C ALA A 625 46.06 16.79 -10.88
N SER A 626 45.11 17.74 -11.07
CA SER A 626 43.97 18.25 -10.27
C SER A 626 42.91 19.02 -11.11
N THR A 627 41.76 19.33 -10.50
CA THR A 627 40.56 20.17 -10.88
C THR A 627 40.87 21.69 -11.13
N PRO A 628 39.89 22.63 -11.36
CA PRO A 628 38.43 22.57 -11.66
C PRO A 628 37.94 23.52 -12.81
N CYS A 629 36.62 23.54 -13.13
CA CYS A 629 35.90 24.79 -13.55
C CYS A 629 34.35 24.68 -13.46
N ILE A 630 33.64 25.82 -13.62
CA ILE A 630 32.31 26.12 -13.04
C ILE A 630 31.13 26.07 -14.05
N ILE A 631 29.91 25.91 -13.51
CA ILE A 631 28.58 25.78 -14.15
C ILE A 631 28.02 27.13 -14.66
N THR A 632 27.30 27.16 -15.80
CA THR A 632 26.01 27.91 -16.02
C THR A 632 25.22 27.41 -17.25
N THR A 633 24.10 26.74 -16.96
CA THR A 633 22.71 26.81 -17.51
C THR A 633 22.35 27.06 -19.00
N LEU A 634 21.23 26.43 -19.41
CA LEU A 634 20.28 26.69 -20.53
C LEU A 634 20.57 26.14 -21.94
N CYS A 635 19.86 25.06 -22.30
CA CYS A 635 19.43 24.74 -23.67
C CYS A 635 18.26 23.74 -23.66
N LEU A 636 17.12 24.11 -24.24
CA LEU A 636 15.98 23.23 -24.55
C LEU A 636 15.59 23.42 -26.03
N LEU A 637 14.99 22.37 -26.62
CA LEU A 637 14.59 22.21 -28.04
C LEU A 637 15.71 21.78 -29.02
N PRO A 638 15.67 20.53 -29.52
CA PRO A 638 16.45 20.10 -30.68
C PRO A 638 15.64 20.20 -31.98
N HIS A 639 16.22 20.87 -32.99
CA HIS A 639 15.75 20.81 -34.38
C HIS A 639 15.97 19.42 -35.00
N PHE A 640 15.10 19.05 -35.95
CA PHE A 640 15.31 17.93 -36.87
C PHE A 640 15.58 18.46 -38.28
N SER A 641 16.63 17.94 -38.94
CA SER A 641 16.72 17.80 -40.40
C SER A 641 17.75 16.71 -40.76
N PRO A 642 17.57 15.95 -41.86
CA PRO A 642 18.34 14.73 -42.15
C PRO A 642 19.40 14.90 -43.27
N PRO A 643 20.37 13.97 -43.38
CA PRO A 643 21.14 13.77 -44.61
C PRO A 643 20.85 12.44 -45.33
N HIS A 644 21.33 12.35 -46.58
CA HIS A 644 20.97 11.33 -47.58
C HIS A 644 21.67 9.97 -47.44
N SER A 645 21.09 8.97 -48.11
CA SER A 645 21.50 7.57 -48.19
C SER A 645 22.43 7.25 -49.38
N VAL A 646 23.38 6.34 -49.19
CA VAL A 646 23.87 5.39 -50.23
C VAL A 646 24.06 3.99 -49.60
N HIS A 647 23.81 2.95 -50.40
CA HIS A 647 23.77 1.50 -50.10
C HIS A 647 25.04 0.92 -49.39
N SER A 648 25.01 -0.23 -48.70
CA SER A 648 24.37 -1.50 -49.13
C SER A 648 24.04 -2.55 -48.05
N GLN A 649 23.09 -3.44 -48.41
CA GLN A 649 22.79 -4.81 -47.96
C GLN A 649 22.27 -5.10 -46.51
N CYS A 650 21.22 -5.96 -46.50
CA CYS A 650 20.43 -6.48 -45.36
C CYS A 650 21.02 -7.82 -44.83
N PRO A 651 20.53 -8.43 -43.72
CA PRO A 651 19.21 -8.26 -43.08
C PRO A 651 19.21 -7.84 -41.60
N SER A 652 18.01 -7.50 -41.13
CA SER A 652 17.77 -6.65 -39.96
C SER A 652 17.52 -7.40 -38.65
N ASP A 653 18.43 -7.24 -37.69
CA ASP A 653 18.10 -7.27 -36.26
C ASP A 653 18.21 -5.85 -35.70
N THR A 654 17.18 -5.35 -35.01
CA THR A 654 17.23 -3.97 -34.46
C THR A 654 16.47 -3.81 -33.15
N VAL A 655 17.27 -3.60 -32.10
CA VAL A 655 16.87 -3.17 -30.76
C VAL A 655 15.97 -1.93 -30.80
N ARG A 656 14.71 -2.05 -30.35
CA ARG A 656 13.81 -0.89 -30.17
C ARG A 656 14.05 -0.20 -28.83
N ARG A 657 14.51 1.05 -28.88
CA ARG A 657 14.47 1.99 -27.75
C ARG A 657 13.02 2.20 -27.29
N ARG A 658 12.82 2.37 -25.97
CA ARG A 658 11.50 2.40 -25.32
C ARG A 658 10.92 3.81 -25.33
N VAL A 659 9.74 3.98 -25.94
CA VAL A 659 8.81 5.08 -25.62
C VAL A 659 7.82 4.56 -24.58
N ILE A 660 7.52 5.40 -23.57
CA ILE A 660 6.60 5.05 -22.48
C ILE A 660 5.17 5.05 -23.02
N VAL A 661 4.62 3.85 -23.27
CA VAL A 661 3.22 3.65 -23.66
C VAL A 661 2.49 2.96 -22.53
N VAL A 662 1.49 3.63 -21.95
CA VAL A 662 0.59 3.09 -20.93
C VAL A 662 -0.17 1.88 -21.51
N HIS A 663 0.30 0.68 -21.20
CA HIS A 663 -0.24 -0.56 -21.76
C HIS A 663 -1.47 -1.04 -20.99
N TRP A 664 -2.65 -0.62 -21.46
CA TRP A 664 -3.91 -1.28 -21.13
C TRP A 664 -3.89 -2.73 -21.65
N GLY A 665 -4.25 -3.68 -20.79
CA GLY A 665 -4.05 -5.11 -21.02
C GLY A 665 -4.85 -5.68 -22.19
N ARG A 666 -4.20 -6.46 -23.07
CA ARG A 666 -4.83 -7.12 -24.22
C ARG A 666 -5.33 -8.52 -23.86
N ALA A 667 -6.65 -8.70 -23.86
CA ALA A 667 -7.27 -9.93 -24.37
C ALA A 667 -8.02 -9.57 -25.68
N ARG A 668 -7.76 -10.32 -26.75
CA ARG A 668 -8.24 -10.04 -28.11
C ARG A 668 -9.78 -10.27 -28.16
N ILE A 669 -10.58 -9.64 -29.03
CA ILE A 669 -10.36 -9.38 -30.46
C ILE A 669 -10.95 -8.02 -30.91
N ALA A 670 -10.20 -7.33 -31.77
CA ALA A 670 -10.61 -6.21 -32.65
C ALA A 670 -10.79 -4.77 -32.12
N MET A 671 -10.37 -4.40 -30.90
CA MET A 671 -10.29 -2.97 -30.47
C MET A 671 -8.85 -2.52 -30.10
N ALA A 672 -7.86 -3.09 -30.80
CA ALA A 672 -6.44 -2.78 -30.60
C ALA A 672 -6.01 -1.32 -30.92
N PRO A 673 -6.57 -0.59 -31.90
CA PRO A 673 -6.13 0.79 -32.19
C PRO A 673 -6.78 1.83 -31.27
N THR A 674 -7.93 1.53 -30.66
CA THR A 674 -8.71 2.49 -29.85
C THR A 674 -7.92 2.99 -28.63
N GLY A 675 -7.09 2.15 -28.02
CA GLY A 675 -6.22 2.55 -26.89
C GLY A 675 -5.02 3.40 -27.30
N GLN A 676 -4.56 3.33 -28.56
CA GLN A 676 -3.51 4.23 -29.06
C GLN A 676 -4.09 5.61 -29.40
N ILE A 677 -5.26 5.64 -30.05
CA ILE A 677 -6.00 6.86 -30.37
C ILE A 677 -6.30 7.65 -29.08
N TRP A 678 -6.72 6.98 -28.01
CA TRP A 678 -7.02 7.63 -26.72
C TRP A 678 -5.79 8.31 -26.07
N LEU A 679 -4.60 7.73 -26.20
CA LEU A 679 -3.35 8.36 -25.73
C LEU A 679 -3.00 9.61 -26.55
N ILE A 680 -3.26 9.58 -27.86
CA ILE A 680 -3.05 10.74 -28.76
C ILE A 680 -4.06 11.85 -28.44
N VAL A 681 -5.33 11.53 -28.17
CA VAL A 681 -6.34 12.50 -27.70
C VAL A 681 -5.90 13.18 -26.40
N HIS A 682 -5.46 12.39 -25.40
CA HIS A 682 -4.98 12.93 -24.13
C HIS A 682 -3.79 13.87 -24.31
N ALA A 683 -2.77 13.45 -25.06
CA ALA A 683 -1.59 14.27 -25.33
C ALA A 683 -1.95 15.54 -26.13
N GLY A 684 -2.82 15.41 -27.14
CA GLY A 684 -3.28 16.52 -27.96
C GLY A 684 -4.06 17.57 -27.17
N LEU A 685 -5.01 17.15 -26.32
CA LEU A 685 -5.79 18.08 -25.51
C LEU A 685 -4.92 18.75 -24.43
N THR A 686 -4.01 18.01 -23.80
CA THR A 686 -3.07 18.59 -22.81
C THR A 686 -2.14 19.62 -23.46
N GLY A 687 -1.63 19.32 -24.65
CA GLY A 687 -0.82 20.26 -25.44
C GLY A 687 -1.61 21.51 -25.85
N SER A 688 -2.85 21.33 -26.32
CA SER A 688 -3.75 22.42 -26.69
C SER A 688 -4.02 23.36 -25.51
N LEU A 689 -4.32 22.81 -24.31
CA LEU A 689 -4.60 23.61 -23.12
C LEU A 689 -3.38 24.41 -22.67
N MET A 690 -2.19 23.80 -22.66
CA MET A 690 -0.94 24.48 -22.29
C MET A 690 -0.59 25.60 -23.27
N LEU A 691 -0.75 25.36 -24.58
CA LEU A 691 -0.51 26.38 -25.59
C LEU A 691 -1.56 27.50 -25.57
N SER A 692 -2.81 27.20 -25.20
CA SER A 692 -3.86 28.21 -24.96
C SER A 692 -3.43 29.15 -23.83
N ILE A 693 -3.05 28.59 -22.67
CA ILE A 693 -2.59 29.37 -21.50
C ILE A 693 -1.38 30.25 -21.87
N VAL A 694 -0.41 29.73 -22.63
CA VAL A 694 0.74 30.54 -23.09
C VAL A 694 0.27 31.66 -24.01
N SER A 695 -0.60 31.37 -24.99
CA SER A 695 -1.13 32.35 -25.93
C SER A 695 -1.92 33.45 -25.20
N ASP A 696 -2.81 33.08 -24.27
CA ASP A 696 -3.60 34.01 -23.47
C ASP A 696 -2.72 34.93 -22.60
N ILE A 697 -1.70 34.37 -21.92
CA ILE A 697 -0.74 35.15 -21.13
C ILE A 697 0.04 36.11 -22.02
N THR A 698 0.54 35.64 -23.18
CA THR A 698 1.27 36.50 -24.13
C THR A 698 0.37 37.60 -24.68
N GLY A 699 -0.90 37.29 -25.00
CA GLY A 699 -1.90 38.26 -25.45
C GLY A 699 -2.22 39.32 -24.39
N VAL A 700 -2.41 38.92 -23.13
CA VAL A 700 -2.63 39.88 -22.02
C VAL A 700 -1.44 40.82 -21.88
N ILE A 701 -0.20 40.31 -21.90
CA ILE A 701 1.01 41.15 -21.82
C ILE A 701 1.07 42.09 -23.05
N LEU A 702 0.80 41.59 -24.25
CA LEU A 702 0.83 42.39 -25.48
C LEU A 702 -0.21 43.51 -25.47
N THR A 703 -1.44 43.24 -25.00
CA THR A 703 -2.48 44.26 -24.83
C THR A 703 -2.15 45.26 -23.72
N SER A 704 -1.41 44.87 -22.68
CA SER A 704 -0.94 45.80 -21.64
C SER A 704 0.11 46.80 -22.14
N TRP A 705 0.72 46.54 -23.29
CA TRP A 705 1.66 47.43 -23.98
C TRP A 705 0.99 48.27 -25.08
N GLN A 706 -0.34 48.25 -25.17
CA GLN A 706 -1.10 48.94 -26.22
C GLN A 706 -1.94 50.07 -25.61
N TYR A 707 -1.90 51.25 -26.24
CA TYR A 707 -2.74 52.39 -25.89
C TYR A 707 -4.15 52.25 -26.49
N ASP A 708 -5.10 53.05 -25.99
CA ASP A 708 -6.52 53.03 -26.44
C ASP A 708 -6.70 53.35 -27.94
N ASP A 709 -5.71 54.01 -28.58
CA ASP A 709 -5.69 54.28 -30.02
C ASP A 709 -5.18 53.09 -30.87
N GLY A 710 -4.79 51.99 -30.21
CA GLY A 710 -4.23 50.80 -30.84
C GLY A 710 -2.72 50.86 -31.11
N SER A 711 -2.03 51.96 -30.78
CA SER A 711 -0.57 52.05 -30.89
C SER A 711 0.14 51.37 -29.71
N PHE A 712 1.36 50.90 -29.91
CA PHE A 712 2.15 50.23 -28.86
C PHE A 712 3.09 51.20 -28.13
N ASP A 713 3.30 50.99 -26.83
CA ASP A 713 4.23 51.78 -26.03
C ASP A 713 5.69 51.50 -26.39
N ARG A 714 6.20 52.32 -27.31
CA ARG A 714 7.61 52.35 -27.72
C ARG A 714 8.51 53.18 -26.81
N VAL A 715 7.98 53.74 -25.71
CA VAL A 715 8.78 54.46 -24.71
C VAL A 715 9.35 53.48 -23.69
N SER A 716 8.53 52.57 -23.17
CA SER A 716 8.97 51.56 -22.18
C SER A 716 9.48 50.25 -22.81
N HIS A 717 9.10 49.94 -24.05
CA HIS A 717 9.41 48.67 -24.71
C HIS A 717 10.04 48.86 -26.10
N THR A 718 11.02 48.05 -26.47
CA THR A 718 11.66 48.19 -27.79
C THR A 718 10.78 47.62 -28.90
N ALA A 719 10.96 48.14 -30.12
CA ALA A 719 10.25 47.62 -31.30
C ALA A 719 10.60 46.15 -31.64
N SER A 720 11.70 45.62 -31.12
CA SER A 720 12.06 44.19 -31.17
C SER A 720 11.29 43.36 -30.15
N ASP A 721 11.09 43.86 -28.93
CA ASP A 721 10.40 43.15 -27.86
C ASP A 721 8.91 43.00 -28.19
N ILE A 722 8.28 44.10 -28.62
CA ILE A 722 6.88 44.12 -29.08
C ILE A 722 6.66 43.14 -30.23
N ARG A 723 7.58 43.10 -31.21
CA ARG A 723 7.50 42.17 -32.35
C ARG A 723 7.66 40.72 -31.92
N SER A 724 8.63 40.42 -31.06
CA SER A 724 8.87 39.05 -30.57
C SER A 724 7.68 38.55 -29.74
N LEU A 725 7.03 39.43 -28.98
CA LEU A 725 5.84 39.10 -28.20
C LEU A 725 4.61 38.85 -29.10
N ASP A 726 4.39 39.69 -30.12
CA ASP A 726 3.36 39.44 -31.16
C ASP A 726 3.62 38.12 -31.90
N GLU A 727 4.85 37.87 -32.37
CA GLU A 727 5.22 36.60 -33.01
C GLU A 727 4.89 35.39 -32.11
N ILE A 728 5.24 35.43 -30.82
CA ILE A 728 4.89 34.36 -29.87
C ILE A 728 3.37 34.22 -29.74
N TYR A 729 2.62 35.32 -29.61
CA TYR A 729 1.16 35.29 -29.51
C TYR A 729 0.52 34.64 -30.75
N GLN A 730 0.87 35.09 -31.95
CA GLN A 730 0.33 34.57 -33.21
C GLN A 730 0.70 33.09 -33.42
N TYR A 731 1.97 32.70 -33.23
CA TYR A 731 2.39 31.32 -33.45
C TYR A 731 1.78 30.36 -32.41
N THR A 732 1.73 30.74 -31.12
CA THR A 732 1.11 29.89 -30.08
C THR A 732 -0.41 29.76 -30.30
N GLY A 733 -1.09 30.82 -30.73
CA GLY A 733 -2.50 30.77 -31.12
C GLY A 733 -2.75 29.83 -32.31
N LEU A 734 -1.99 29.96 -33.40
CA LEU A 734 -2.12 29.10 -34.58
C LEU A 734 -1.89 27.61 -34.25
N VAL A 735 -0.86 27.29 -33.47
CA VAL A 735 -0.58 25.91 -33.06
C VAL A 735 -1.67 25.39 -32.10
N THR A 736 -2.18 26.23 -31.18
CA THR A 736 -3.31 25.89 -30.30
C THR A 736 -4.53 25.43 -31.10
N VAL A 737 -4.92 26.21 -32.12
CA VAL A 737 -6.08 25.87 -32.95
C VAL A 737 -5.84 24.60 -33.76
N LEU A 738 -4.62 24.37 -34.28
CA LEU A 738 -4.27 23.11 -34.95
C LEU A 738 -4.48 21.90 -34.02
N TYR A 739 -3.96 21.94 -32.79
CA TYR A 739 -4.13 20.86 -31.82
C TYR A 739 -5.60 20.63 -31.46
N ARG A 740 -6.38 21.70 -31.24
CA ARG A 740 -7.82 21.65 -30.98
C ARG A 740 -8.59 20.97 -32.11
N ARG A 741 -8.30 21.33 -33.36
CA ARG A 741 -8.92 20.72 -34.55
C ARG A 741 -8.53 19.24 -34.75
N ILE A 742 -7.29 18.87 -34.41
CA ILE A 742 -6.85 17.46 -34.39
C ILE A 742 -7.61 16.66 -33.33
N VAL A 743 -7.81 17.21 -32.12
CA VAL A 743 -8.61 16.55 -31.07
C VAL A 743 -10.05 16.31 -31.52
N ASN A 744 -10.68 17.27 -32.19
CA ASN A 744 -12.03 17.11 -32.75
C ASN A 744 -12.10 15.95 -33.76
N ALA A 745 -11.15 15.86 -34.71
CA ALA A 745 -11.06 14.74 -35.64
C ALA A 745 -10.90 13.37 -34.91
N LEU A 746 -10.17 13.33 -33.80
CA LEU A 746 -9.99 12.12 -33.01
C LEU A 746 -11.22 11.76 -32.16
N PHE A 747 -11.97 12.73 -31.63
CA PHE A 747 -13.26 12.49 -30.97
C PHE A 747 -14.26 11.80 -31.91
N VAL A 748 -14.27 12.15 -33.20
CA VAL A 748 -15.07 11.44 -34.22
C VAL A 748 -14.82 9.93 -34.19
N ILE A 749 -13.55 9.52 -34.15
CA ILE A 749 -13.15 8.11 -34.13
C ILE A 749 -13.42 7.49 -32.76
N VAL A 750 -13.12 8.18 -31.66
CA VAL A 750 -13.29 7.67 -30.29
C VAL A 750 -14.75 7.37 -29.99
N PHE A 751 -15.68 8.28 -30.29
CA PHE A 751 -17.11 8.04 -30.03
C PHE A 751 -17.67 6.92 -30.92
N ALA A 752 -17.25 6.82 -32.19
CA ALA A 752 -17.68 5.74 -33.09
C ALA A 752 -17.17 4.35 -32.64
N GLU A 753 -15.89 4.25 -32.24
CA GLU A 753 -15.33 3.01 -31.69
C GLU A 753 -15.95 2.66 -30.32
N LEU A 754 -16.15 3.64 -29.44
CA LEU A 754 -16.74 3.40 -28.11
C LEU A 754 -18.16 2.84 -28.21
N GLY A 755 -19.01 3.39 -29.08
CA GLY A 755 -20.34 2.83 -29.35
C GLY A 755 -20.30 1.42 -29.95
N ASN A 756 -19.35 1.15 -30.85
CA ASN A 756 -19.08 -0.21 -31.33
C ASN A 756 -18.63 -1.16 -30.20
N GLY A 757 -17.87 -0.66 -29.22
CA GLY A 757 -17.44 -1.38 -28.03
C GLY A 757 -18.61 -1.76 -27.12
N PHE A 758 -19.52 -0.82 -26.81
CA PHE A 758 -20.74 -1.10 -26.06
C PHE A 758 -21.61 -2.18 -26.73
N ARG A 759 -21.80 -2.09 -28.05
CA ARG A 759 -22.57 -3.10 -28.81
C ARG A 759 -21.88 -4.46 -28.84
N TYR A 760 -20.54 -4.49 -28.96
CA TYR A 760 -19.76 -5.74 -28.87
C TYR A 760 -19.82 -6.38 -27.48
N ALA A 761 -19.76 -5.59 -26.40
CA ALA A 761 -19.84 -6.09 -25.03
C ALA A 761 -21.18 -6.78 -24.73
N GLN A 762 -22.27 -6.26 -25.30
CA GLN A 762 -23.62 -6.82 -25.20
C GLN A 762 -23.83 -8.07 -26.08
N ILE A 763 -23.53 -7.96 -27.38
CA ILE A 763 -23.86 -9.01 -28.38
C ILE A 763 -22.82 -10.15 -28.36
N ARG A 764 -21.60 -9.89 -27.87
CA ARG A 764 -20.43 -10.79 -27.89
C ARG A 764 -20.03 -11.29 -29.29
N LYS A 765 -20.53 -10.63 -30.33
CA LYS A 765 -20.19 -10.73 -31.74
C LYS A 765 -19.98 -9.32 -32.30
N PRO A 766 -19.20 -9.13 -33.38
CA PRO A 766 -19.13 -7.82 -34.04
C PRO A 766 -20.55 -7.38 -34.46
N PRO A 767 -20.98 -6.14 -34.13
CA PRO A 767 -22.31 -5.68 -34.50
C PRO A 767 -22.44 -5.55 -36.03
N PRO A 768 -23.66 -5.72 -36.59
CA PRO A 768 -23.91 -5.40 -37.99
C PRO A 768 -23.58 -3.92 -38.26
N PHE A 769 -23.08 -3.65 -39.46
CA PHE A 769 -22.60 -2.34 -39.94
C PHE A 769 -21.35 -1.77 -39.23
N ARG A 770 -20.68 -2.53 -38.36
CA ARG A 770 -19.43 -2.08 -37.70
C ARG A 770 -18.38 -1.52 -38.67
N GLY A 771 -18.15 -2.21 -39.79
CA GLY A 771 -17.19 -1.79 -40.81
C GLY A 771 -17.56 -0.45 -41.44
N VAL A 772 -18.87 -0.23 -41.70
CA VAL A 772 -19.41 1.00 -42.29
C VAL A 772 -19.25 2.18 -41.33
N VAL A 773 -19.69 2.03 -40.07
CA VAL A 773 -19.55 3.07 -39.03
C VAL A 773 -18.07 3.47 -38.85
N ARG A 774 -17.17 2.49 -38.88
CA ARG A 774 -15.73 2.71 -38.72
C ARG A 774 -15.09 3.40 -39.93
N ALA A 775 -15.47 3.00 -41.15
CA ALA A 775 -14.98 3.62 -42.38
C ALA A 775 -15.49 5.06 -42.52
N ALA A 776 -16.77 5.30 -42.22
CA ALA A 776 -17.35 6.64 -42.21
C ALA A 776 -16.65 7.56 -41.20
N ALA A 777 -16.50 7.13 -39.94
CA ALA A 777 -15.80 7.90 -38.92
C ALA A 777 -14.33 8.21 -39.29
N LEU A 778 -13.62 7.24 -39.92
CA LEU A 778 -12.25 7.46 -40.40
C LEU A 778 -12.20 8.48 -41.55
N GLY A 779 -13.07 8.35 -42.56
CA GLY A 779 -13.12 9.27 -43.70
C GLY A 779 -13.42 10.71 -43.27
N ILE A 780 -14.42 10.88 -42.40
CA ILE A 780 -14.80 12.16 -41.81
C ILE A 780 -13.64 12.76 -41.00
N ALA A 781 -12.98 11.96 -40.15
CA ALA A 781 -11.82 12.42 -39.38
C ALA A 781 -10.65 12.84 -40.28
N VAL A 782 -10.40 12.14 -41.39
CA VAL A 782 -9.39 12.53 -42.39
C VAL A 782 -9.76 13.85 -43.08
N SER A 783 -11.03 14.07 -43.41
CA SER A 783 -11.50 15.36 -43.95
C SER A 783 -11.30 16.51 -42.96
N ILE A 784 -11.67 16.33 -41.68
CA ILE A 784 -11.46 17.34 -40.63
C ILE A 784 -9.96 17.61 -40.43
N PHE A 785 -9.13 16.55 -40.44
CA PHE A 785 -7.67 16.69 -40.31
C PHE A 785 -7.04 17.43 -41.50
N ALA A 786 -7.47 17.15 -42.74
CA ALA A 786 -7.01 17.87 -43.92
C ALA A 786 -7.39 19.36 -43.86
N LEU A 787 -8.61 19.69 -43.44
CA LEU A 787 -9.04 21.06 -43.20
C LEU A 787 -8.24 21.73 -42.07
N ALA A 788 -7.90 21.01 -40.99
CA ALA A 788 -7.07 21.52 -39.89
C ALA A 788 -5.64 21.88 -40.35
N VAL A 789 -5.03 21.04 -41.19
CA VAL A 789 -3.71 21.30 -41.77
C VAL A 789 -3.76 22.51 -42.71
N ALA A 790 -4.81 22.63 -43.56
CA ALA A 790 -4.99 23.78 -44.43
C ALA A 790 -5.23 25.09 -43.65
N TYR A 791 -6.08 25.04 -42.61
CA TYR A 791 -6.35 26.14 -41.68
C TYR A 791 -5.07 26.64 -40.98
N PHE A 792 -4.15 25.75 -40.63
CA PHE A 792 -2.88 26.12 -40.02
C PHE A 792 -1.87 26.68 -41.05
N ALA A 793 -1.69 25.99 -42.18
CA ALA A 793 -0.64 26.31 -43.15
C ALA A 793 -0.87 27.66 -43.86
N LEU A 794 -2.13 28.03 -44.13
CA LEU A 794 -2.46 29.23 -44.89
C LEU A 794 -2.09 30.54 -44.16
N PRO A 795 -2.59 30.83 -42.94
CA PRO A 795 -2.19 32.02 -42.18
C PRO A 795 -0.71 31.97 -41.81
N LEU A 796 -0.15 30.81 -41.42
CA LEU A 796 1.28 30.69 -41.11
C LEU A 796 2.17 31.16 -42.28
N THR A 797 1.84 30.74 -43.51
CA THR A 797 2.57 31.19 -44.71
C THR A 797 2.44 32.70 -44.94
N ALA A 798 1.29 33.28 -44.61
CA ALA A 798 1.07 34.72 -44.72
C ALA A 798 1.81 35.52 -43.65
N TYR A 799 1.81 35.08 -42.39
CA TYR A 799 2.57 35.69 -41.29
C TYR A 799 4.08 35.67 -41.55
N ILE A 800 4.64 34.53 -42.00
CA ILE A 800 6.06 34.45 -42.38
C ILE A 800 6.39 35.47 -43.48
N ARG A 801 5.52 35.62 -44.50
CA ARG A 801 5.69 36.65 -45.54
C ARG A 801 5.53 38.07 -45.01
N TYR A 802 4.62 38.30 -44.06
CA TYR A 802 4.42 39.60 -43.44
C TYR A 802 5.65 40.07 -42.68
N TYR A 803 6.24 39.25 -41.82
CA TYR A 803 7.47 39.62 -41.11
C TYR A 803 8.70 39.76 -42.04
N GLN A 804 8.67 39.15 -43.24
CA GLN A 804 9.73 39.29 -44.26
C GLN A 804 9.54 40.46 -45.23
N THR A 805 8.31 40.88 -45.53
CA THR A 805 7.99 41.82 -46.62
C THR A 805 7.09 43.00 -46.23
N THR A 806 6.56 43.00 -45.01
CA THR A 806 5.61 43.99 -44.46
C THR A 806 4.25 44.07 -45.19
N ASN A 807 3.93 43.11 -46.06
CA ASN A 807 2.68 43.11 -46.84
C ASN A 807 1.50 42.57 -46.01
N TYR A 808 0.75 43.47 -45.37
CA TYR A 808 -0.41 43.14 -44.55
C TYR A 808 -1.60 42.57 -45.35
N ASN A 809 -1.79 42.98 -46.61
CA ASN A 809 -2.94 42.54 -47.42
C ASN A 809 -2.95 41.01 -47.65
N ALA A 810 -1.76 40.39 -47.71
CA ALA A 810 -1.64 38.93 -47.82
C ALA A 810 -2.08 38.19 -46.54
N VAL A 811 -1.99 38.84 -45.37
CA VAL A 811 -2.46 38.29 -44.08
C VAL A 811 -3.99 38.36 -44.01
N VAL A 812 -4.59 39.47 -44.43
CA VAL A 812 -6.06 39.63 -44.47
C VAL A 812 -6.71 38.60 -45.41
N ASP A 813 -6.23 38.49 -46.65
CA ASP A 813 -6.73 37.50 -47.64
C ASP A 813 -6.57 36.05 -47.14
N ALA A 814 -5.47 35.74 -46.45
CA ALA A 814 -5.27 34.44 -45.83
C ALA A 814 -6.25 34.18 -44.67
N TRP A 815 -6.55 35.18 -43.84
CA TRP A 815 -7.51 35.06 -42.75
C TRP A 815 -8.96 34.88 -43.21
N ASP A 816 -9.39 35.57 -44.27
CA ASP A 816 -10.75 35.41 -44.82
C ASP A 816 -10.97 34.00 -45.41
N LYS A 817 -9.95 33.47 -46.10
CA LYS A 817 -9.92 32.07 -46.56
C LYS A 817 -9.86 31.09 -45.39
N CYS A 818 -9.09 31.41 -44.35
CA CYS A 818 -8.98 30.61 -43.12
C CYS A 818 -10.33 30.51 -42.38
N ARG A 819 -11.08 31.63 -42.28
CA ARG A 819 -12.44 31.68 -41.72
C ARG A 819 -13.38 30.69 -42.44
N SER A 820 -13.31 30.65 -43.77
CA SER A 820 -14.09 29.72 -44.60
C SER A 820 -13.72 28.24 -44.38
N LEU A 821 -12.42 27.94 -44.22
CA LEU A 821 -11.94 26.59 -43.90
C LEU A 821 -12.35 26.15 -42.48
N GLY A 822 -12.32 27.07 -41.51
CA GLY A 822 -12.81 26.87 -40.15
C GLY A 822 -14.29 26.51 -40.15
N ALA A 823 -15.11 27.32 -40.84
CA ALA A 823 -16.54 27.10 -41.02
C ALA A 823 -16.87 25.72 -41.59
N ALA A 824 -16.18 25.30 -42.66
CA ALA A 824 -16.37 23.97 -43.25
C ALA A 824 -16.06 22.85 -42.26
N SER A 825 -14.99 22.99 -41.46
CA SER A 825 -14.61 22.01 -40.43
C SER A 825 -15.66 21.93 -39.30
N ASP A 826 -16.20 23.05 -38.85
CA ASP A 826 -17.21 23.08 -37.79
C ASP A 826 -18.58 22.56 -38.25
N VAL A 827 -19.01 22.85 -39.49
CA VAL A 827 -20.24 22.28 -40.07
C VAL A 827 -20.15 20.76 -40.14
N ILE A 828 -18.99 20.20 -40.52
CA ILE A 828 -18.77 18.75 -40.51
C ILE A 828 -18.83 18.19 -39.08
N ASN A 829 -18.13 18.82 -38.12
CA ASN A 829 -18.17 18.36 -36.71
C ASN A 829 -19.58 18.43 -36.12
N PHE A 830 -20.35 19.48 -36.41
CA PHE A 830 -21.74 19.63 -35.98
C PHE A 830 -22.63 18.52 -36.54
N ALA A 831 -22.65 18.31 -37.86
CA ALA A 831 -23.44 17.26 -38.48
C ALA A 831 -23.11 15.86 -37.91
N VAL A 832 -21.84 15.61 -37.63
CA VAL A 832 -21.35 14.33 -37.06
C VAL A 832 -21.74 14.17 -35.60
N SER A 833 -21.69 15.24 -34.80
CA SER A 833 -22.08 15.21 -33.38
C SER A 833 -23.54 14.79 -33.20
N ILE A 834 -24.45 15.24 -34.07
CA ILE A 834 -25.86 14.81 -34.08
C ILE A 834 -25.95 13.29 -34.31
N VAL A 835 -25.25 12.77 -35.32
CA VAL A 835 -25.22 11.32 -35.63
C VAL A 835 -24.66 10.52 -34.44
N GLN A 836 -23.68 11.05 -33.72
CA GLN A 836 -23.09 10.42 -32.54
C GLN A 836 -24.03 10.43 -31.32
N VAL A 837 -24.77 11.52 -31.08
CA VAL A 837 -25.81 11.57 -30.04
C VAL A 837 -26.91 10.55 -30.33
N VAL A 838 -27.38 10.46 -31.58
CA VAL A 838 -28.36 9.45 -32.01
C VAL A 838 -27.81 8.02 -31.80
N TYR A 839 -26.55 7.77 -32.16
CA TYR A 839 -25.93 6.46 -31.96
C TYR A 839 -25.74 6.12 -30.46
N ALA A 840 -25.36 7.08 -29.63
CA ALA A 840 -25.23 6.91 -28.19
C ALA A 840 -26.60 6.70 -27.52
N GLY A 841 -27.65 7.38 -27.98
CA GLY A 841 -29.03 7.18 -27.54
C GLY A 841 -29.55 5.78 -27.88
N PHE A 842 -29.29 5.31 -29.11
CA PHE A 842 -29.56 3.92 -29.51
C PHE A 842 -28.82 2.92 -28.60
N VAL A 843 -27.53 3.13 -28.35
CA VAL A 843 -26.73 2.30 -27.42
C VAL A 843 -27.32 2.31 -26.01
N LEU A 844 -27.71 3.46 -25.47
CA LEU A 844 -28.32 3.55 -24.14
C LEU A 844 -29.65 2.78 -24.06
N GLY A 845 -30.49 2.88 -25.10
CA GLY A 845 -31.72 2.10 -25.21
C GLY A 845 -31.48 0.60 -25.13
N GLN A 846 -30.41 0.10 -25.74
CA GLN A 846 -30.02 -1.31 -25.64
C GLN A 846 -29.54 -1.73 -24.24
N TYR A 847 -29.19 -0.79 -23.35
CA TYR A 847 -28.73 -1.04 -21.98
C TYR A 847 -29.80 -0.78 -20.90
N ALA A 848 -31.07 -0.63 -21.27
CA ALA A 848 -32.18 -0.53 -20.32
C ALA A 848 -32.23 -1.76 -19.40
N GLY A 849 -32.16 -1.54 -18.08
CA GLY A 849 -32.17 -2.60 -17.06
C GLY A 849 -30.89 -3.44 -16.95
N LEU A 850 -29.82 -3.14 -17.70
CA LEU A 850 -28.58 -3.94 -17.70
C LEU A 850 -27.44 -3.30 -16.89
N PRO A 851 -26.60 -4.10 -16.20
CA PRO A 851 -25.33 -3.61 -15.67
C PRO A 851 -24.47 -3.11 -16.83
N GLY A 852 -23.98 -1.86 -16.70
CA GLY A 852 -23.44 -1.08 -17.82
C GLY A 852 -24.28 0.15 -18.17
N LYS A 853 -25.57 0.23 -17.79
CA LYS A 853 -26.43 1.41 -18.03
C LYS A 853 -25.78 2.72 -17.57
N LYS A 854 -25.18 2.74 -16.37
CA LYS A 854 -24.49 3.92 -15.82
C LYS A 854 -23.31 4.39 -16.69
N SER A 855 -22.68 3.48 -17.45
CA SER A 855 -21.56 3.80 -18.35
C SER A 855 -22.04 4.19 -19.75
N ALA A 856 -23.15 3.61 -20.22
CA ALA A 856 -23.84 4.06 -21.43
C ALA A 856 -24.45 5.47 -21.26
N VAL A 857 -24.94 5.81 -20.06
CA VAL A 857 -25.38 7.18 -19.71
C VAL A 857 -24.22 8.16 -19.81
N LEU A 858 -23.04 7.87 -19.23
CA LEU A 858 -21.88 8.76 -19.36
C LEU A 858 -21.42 8.92 -20.81
N TYR A 859 -21.53 7.88 -21.65
CA TYR A 859 -21.23 7.96 -23.08
C TYR A 859 -22.20 8.91 -23.80
N LEU A 860 -23.51 8.80 -23.53
CA LEU A 860 -24.51 9.72 -24.07
C LEU A 860 -24.27 11.16 -23.61
N VAL A 861 -23.99 11.38 -22.32
CA VAL A 861 -23.66 12.70 -21.76
C VAL A 861 -22.42 13.28 -22.45
N ALA A 862 -21.38 12.48 -22.69
CA ALA A 862 -20.17 12.94 -23.39
C ALA A 862 -20.47 13.36 -24.84
N THR A 863 -21.30 12.62 -25.58
CA THR A 863 -21.72 13.02 -26.94
C THR A 863 -22.65 14.23 -26.95
N ILE A 864 -23.52 14.40 -25.95
CA ILE A 864 -24.39 15.57 -25.83
C ILE A 864 -23.55 16.82 -25.53
N LEU A 865 -22.56 16.74 -24.64
CA LEU A 865 -21.67 17.85 -24.33
C LEU A 865 -20.86 18.30 -25.56
N ASP A 866 -20.31 17.36 -26.35
CA ASP A 866 -19.61 17.70 -27.59
C ASP A 866 -20.56 18.27 -28.66
N ALA A 867 -21.81 17.77 -28.75
CA ALA A 867 -22.82 18.36 -29.63
C ALA A 867 -23.21 19.78 -29.21
N LEU A 868 -23.34 20.07 -27.91
CA LEU A 868 -23.59 21.43 -27.40
C LEU A 868 -22.43 22.38 -27.72
N ARG A 869 -21.18 21.91 -27.63
CA ARG A 869 -19.99 22.65 -28.09
C ARG A 869 -20.07 22.94 -29.59
N CYS A 870 -20.38 21.95 -30.42
CA CYS A 870 -20.56 22.16 -31.86
C CYS A 870 -21.70 23.14 -32.17
N VAL A 871 -22.82 23.13 -31.42
CA VAL A 871 -23.89 24.13 -31.55
C VAL A 871 -23.36 25.52 -31.23
N ALA A 872 -22.61 25.70 -30.13
CA ALA A 872 -22.01 26.99 -29.80
C ALA A 872 -21.09 27.50 -30.92
N GLY A 873 -20.21 26.65 -31.46
CA GLY A 873 -19.34 26.98 -32.61
C GLY A 873 -20.11 27.38 -33.88
N ILE A 874 -21.24 26.73 -34.17
CA ILE A 874 -22.09 27.09 -35.32
C ILE A 874 -22.84 28.41 -35.08
N VAL A 875 -23.29 28.69 -33.86
CA VAL A 875 -23.90 29.98 -33.51
C VAL A 875 -22.90 31.14 -33.66
N VAL A 876 -21.64 30.91 -33.29
CA VAL A 876 -20.53 31.85 -33.54
C VAL A 876 -20.34 32.07 -35.04
N LEU A 877 -20.23 30.99 -35.82
CA LEU A 877 -20.05 31.08 -37.28
C LEU A 877 -21.20 31.83 -37.97
N GLY A 878 -22.44 31.61 -37.52
CA GLY A 878 -23.60 32.37 -38.00
C GLY A 878 -23.47 33.88 -37.73
N ARG A 879 -22.91 34.27 -36.58
CA ARG A 879 -22.66 35.68 -36.22
C ARG A 879 -21.44 36.28 -36.93
N TRP A 880 -20.42 35.51 -37.28
CA TRP A 880 -19.29 35.98 -38.11
C TRP A 880 -19.65 36.15 -39.60
N ILE A 881 -20.85 35.74 -40.02
CA ILE A 881 -21.38 35.91 -41.39
C ILE A 881 -22.42 37.06 -41.45
N LEU A 882 -22.96 37.49 -40.31
CA LEU A 882 -23.89 38.61 -40.19
C LEU A 882 -23.12 39.90 -39.83
N PRO A 883 -23.41 41.04 -40.47
CA PRO A 883 -22.71 42.29 -40.16
C PRO A 883 -23.18 42.94 -38.85
N ASP A 884 -22.24 43.55 -38.14
CA ASP A 884 -22.41 44.67 -37.21
C ASP A 884 -23.21 44.48 -35.89
N GLU A 885 -23.01 43.37 -35.17
CA GLU A 885 -23.23 43.34 -33.70
C GLU A 885 -21.91 43.23 -32.93
N GLN A 886 -21.67 44.16 -31.98
CA GLN A 886 -20.54 44.08 -31.05
C GLN A 886 -20.63 42.80 -30.21
N ILE A 887 -19.53 42.04 -30.16
CA ILE A 887 -19.44 40.82 -29.36
C ILE A 887 -19.54 41.20 -27.87
N PRO A 888 -20.54 40.71 -27.11
CA PRO A 888 -20.63 41.00 -25.67
C PRO A 888 -19.40 40.45 -24.95
N TYR A 889 -18.82 41.20 -24.01
CA TYR A 889 -17.60 40.78 -23.28
C TYR A 889 -17.71 39.39 -22.62
N ALA A 890 -18.92 39.00 -22.21
CA ALA A 890 -19.23 37.66 -21.70
C ALA A 890 -18.83 36.53 -22.68
N TRP A 891 -18.74 36.80 -23.98
CA TRP A 891 -18.34 35.83 -25.00
C TRP A 891 -16.92 35.29 -24.78
N ASN A 892 -15.98 36.11 -24.28
CA ASN A 892 -14.61 35.67 -23.97
C ASN A 892 -14.60 34.55 -22.92
N VAL A 893 -15.55 34.56 -21.99
CA VAL A 893 -15.74 33.48 -21.01
C VAL A 893 -16.41 32.26 -21.64
N VAL A 894 -17.41 32.48 -22.52
CA VAL A 894 -18.16 31.41 -23.18
C VAL A 894 -17.28 30.61 -24.15
N ASP A 895 -16.41 31.24 -24.92
CA ASP A 895 -15.48 30.55 -25.84
C ASP A 895 -14.55 29.60 -25.08
N VAL A 896 -13.89 30.08 -24.02
CA VAL A 896 -13.00 29.26 -23.16
C VAL A 896 -13.76 28.09 -22.52
N VAL A 897 -15.01 28.31 -22.07
CA VAL A 897 -15.85 27.25 -21.49
C VAL A 897 -16.17 26.16 -22.52
N PHE A 898 -16.62 26.53 -23.72
CA PHE A 898 -17.01 25.54 -24.73
C PHE A 898 -15.79 24.90 -25.42
N GLU A 899 -14.75 25.64 -25.78
CA GLU A 899 -13.64 25.10 -26.56
C GLU A 899 -12.50 24.50 -25.74
N SER A 900 -12.38 24.80 -24.43
CA SER A 900 -11.37 24.20 -23.54
C SER A 900 -11.99 23.31 -22.46
N TRP A 901 -12.97 23.81 -21.70
CA TRP A 901 -13.52 23.07 -20.56
C TRP A 901 -14.43 21.91 -20.97
N VAL A 902 -15.28 22.07 -21.98
CA VAL A 902 -16.15 20.96 -22.43
C VAL A 902 -15.33 19.76 -22.97
N PRO A 903 -14.33 19.92 -23.85
CA PRO A 903 -13.44 18.83 -24.25
C PRO A 903 -12.70 18.17 -23.08
N PHE A 904 -12.30 18.95 -22.07
CA PHE A 904 -11.69 18.42 -20.84
C PHE A 904 -12.67 17.55 -20.04
N VAL A 905 -13.91 18.02 -19.82
CA VAL A 905 -14.97 17.25 -19.16
C VAL A 905 -15.30 15.98 -19.96
N VAL A 906 -15.40 16.06 -21.29
CA VAL A 906 -15.57 14.90 -22.18
C VAL A 906 -14.43 13.90 -22.01
N LEU A 907 -13.17 14.34 -21.95
CA LEU A 907 -12.03 13.45 -21.69
C LEU A 907 -12.12 12.76 -20.32
N VAL A 908 -12.52 13.49 -19.27
CA VAL A 908 -12.74 12.92 -17.92
C VAL A 908 -13.88 11.89 -17.92
N LEU A 909 -14.98 12.15 -18.62
CA LEU A 909 -16.08 11.18 -18.77
C LEU A 909 -15.62 9.90 -19.48
N LEU A 910 -14.85 10.03 -20.57
CA LEU A 910 -14.25 8.90 -21.28
C LEU A 910 -13.27 8.11 -20.39
N LEU A 911 -12.45 8.79 -19.57
CA LEU A 911 -11.57 8.19 -18.58
C LEU A 911 -12.35 7.41 -17.51
N VAL A 912 -13.48 7.94 -17.03
CA VAL A 912 -14.35 7.26 -16.04
C VAL A 912 -15.01 6.02 -16.64
N ILE A 913 -15.48 6.09 -17.90
CA ILE A 913 -16.03 4.93 -18.63
C ILE A 913 -14.97 3.82 -18.78
N GLY A 914 -13.72 4.20 -19.09
CA GLY A 914 -12.61 3.25 -19.22
C GLY A 914 -12.16 2.62 -17.90
N ASN A 915 -12.14 3.38 -16.79
CA ASN A 915 -11.65 2.93 -15.49
C ASN A 915 -12.68 2.23 -14.59
N ARG A 916 -13.99 2.33 -14.87
CA ARG A 916 -15.04 1.71 -14.04
C ARG A 916 -14.93 0.19 -14.04
N ARG A 917 -14.58 -0.38 -12.88
CA ARG A 917 -14.48 -1.83 -12.65
C ARG A 917 -15.82 -2.50 -12.35
N GLN A 918 -16.74 -1.79 -11.71
CA GLN A 918 -18.13 -2.20 -11.44
C GLN A 918 -19.08 -1.33 -12.27
N ASP A 919 -20.17 -1.89 -12.81
CA ASP A 919 -21.08 -1.27 -13.78
C ASP A 919 -20.41 -0.63 -15.02
N GLY A 920 -19.16 -0.99 -15.29
CA GLY A 920 -18.35 -0.52 -16.42
C GLY A 920 -18.58 -1.32 -17.70
N LEU A 921 -18.12 -0.77 -18.83
CA LEU A 921 -18.06 -1.47 -20.13
C LEU A 921 -17.35 -2.84 -20.04
N TRP A 922 -16.40 -2.95 -19.12
CA TRP A 922 -15.58 -4.14 -18.87
C TRP A 922 -16.09 -5.02 -17.72
N SER A 923 -17.21 -4.68 -17.10
CA SER A 923 -17.77 -5.46 -15.99
C SER A 923 -18.35 -6.80 -16.48
N THR A 924 -17.92 -7.90 -15.87
CA THR A 924 -18.46 -9.23 -16.16
C THR A 924 -19.81 -9.41 -15.48
N SER A 925 -20.88 -9.04 -16.18
CA SER A 925 -22.24 -9.36 -15.77
C SER A 925 -22.42 -10.88 -15.57
N ARG A 926 -22.50 -11.32 -14.32
CA ARG A 926 -23.39 -12.46 -13.99
C ARG A 926 -24.80 -11.93 -14.20
N ARG A 927 -25.58 -12.56 -15.09
CA ARG A 927 -27.02 -12.28 -15.17
C ARG A 927 -27.67 -12.78 -13.89
N ALA A 928 -28.09 -11.87 -13.03
CA ALA A 928 -29.20 -12.15 -12.14
C ALA A 928 -30.45 -12.34 -13.02
N THR A 929 -31.10 -13.49 -12.88
CA THR A 929 -32.43 -13.75 -13.44
C THR A 929 -33.46 -12.92 -12.67
N GLN A 930 -33.67 -11.68 -13.10
CA GLN A 930 -34.82 -10.90 -12.62
C GLN A 930 -36.03 -11.28 -13.49
N GLY A 931 -37.02 -11.92 -12.86
CA GLY A 931 -38.25 -12.32 -13.52
C GLY A 931 -39.01 -11.10 -14.05
N ARG A 932 -39.74 -11.29 -15.17
CA ARG A 932 -40.72 -10.31 -15.63
C ARG A 932 -41.77 -10.09 -14.54
N GLN A 933 -42.06 -8.83 -14.21
CA GLN A 933 -43.36 -8.48 -13.68
C GLN A 933 -44.42 -8.79 -14.75
N GLY A 934 -45.21 -9.84 -14.52
CA GLY A 934 -46.56 -9.93 -15.05
C GLY A 934 -47.52 -9.20 -14.10
N GLY A 935 -48.56 -8.58 -14.64
CA GLY A 935 -49.47 -7.74 -13.84
C GLY A 935 -50.28 -8.53 -12.80
N CYS A 936 -50.63 -7.86 -11.71
CA CYS A 936 -51.57 -8.36 -10.71
C CYS A 936 -53.01 -8.00 -11.13
N PRO A 937 -53.94 -8.97 -11.26
CA PRO A 937 -55.37 -8.71 -11.26
C PRO A 937 -55.89 -8.54 -9.83
N GLN A 938 -56.96 -7.76 -9.66
CA GLN A 938 -57.65 -7.58 -8.38
C GLN A 938 -58.38 -8.86 -7.95
N GLN A 939 -58.23 -9.26 -6.67
CA GLN A 939 -59.27 -9.87 -5.81
C GLN A 939 -58.67 -9.97 -4.39
N ALA A 940 -59.23 -9.29 -3.38
CA ALA A 940 -60.45 -9.59 -2.63
C ALA A 940 -60.18 -10.55 -1.44
N VAL A 941 -60.45 -10.03 -0.24
CA VAL A 941 -60.31 -10.70 1.06
C VAL A 941 -61.43 -11.73 1.26
N PRO A 942 -61.15 -12.86 1.93
CA PRO A 942 -62.12 -13.46 2.85
C PRO A 942 -61.66 -13.43 4.32
N GLU A 943 -62.64 -13.32 5.21
CA GLU A 943 -62.50 -13.35 6.68
C GLU A 943 -62.48 -14.80 7.23
N ASP A 944 -62.23 -14.89 8.55
CA ASP A 944 -62.38 -16.08 9.42
C ASP A 944 -61.51 -17.34 9.16
N GLY A 945 -61.08 -18.10 10.17
CA GLY A 945 -61.16 -17.88 11.62
C GLY A 945 -60.70 -19.09 12.46
N LYS A 946 -60.14 -18.82 13.65
CA LYS A 946 -59.83 -19.77 14.76
C LYS A 946 -58.71 -20.82 14.54
N ALA A 947 -58.20 -21.32 15.67
CA ALA A 947 -56.91 -22.03 15.81
C ALA A 947 -57.05 -23.42 16.50
N PRO A 948 -55.99 -23.97 17.15
CA PRO A 948 -55.37 -25.27 16.84
C PRO A 948 -55.95 -26.48 17.64
N PRO A 949 -55.40 -27.71 17.46
CA PRO A 949 -54.54 -28.26 18.54
C PRO A 949 -53.37 -29.19 18.07
N PRO A 950 -52.46 -29.62 18.98
CA PRO A 950 -51.26 -30.43 18.69
C PRO A 950 -51.38 -31.92 19.14
N THR A 951 -50.22 -32.61 19.27
CA THR A 951 -49.92 -33.96 19.87
C THR A 951 -49.63 -35.12 18.87
N HIS A 952 -48.87 -36.20 19.19
CA HIS A 952 -48.16 -36.63 20.42
C HIS A 952 -46.85 -37.41 20.09
N SER A 953 -46.01 -37.61 21.12
CA SER A 953 -44.70 -38.31 21.14
C SER A 953 -44.77 -39.77 21.63
N TYR A 954 -43.75 -40.61 21.38
CA TYR A 954 -43.46 -41.84 22.17
C TYR A 954 -41.95 -42.19 22.29
N TYR A 955 -41.64 -43.01 23.32
CA TYR A 955 -40.34 -43.34 23.98
C TYR A 955 -39.38 -44.30 23.18
N GLN A 956 -38.12 -44.65 23.55
CA GLN A 956 -37.48 -45.01 24.85
C GLN A 956 -35.94 -44.72 24.94
N HIS A 957 -35.33 -44.88 26.15
CA HIS A 957 -33.92 -44.65 26.55
C HIS A 957 -33.21 -45.97 27.01
N PRO A 958 -32.01 -45.98 27.67
CA PRO A 958 -30.61 -45.62 27.29
C PRO A 958 -29.72 -46.92 27.32
N PRO A 959 -28.47 -47.06 27.87
CA PRO A 959 -27.27 -46.20 28.12
C PRO A 959 -25.94 -46.84 27.55
N PRO A 960 -24.69 -46.62 28.05
CA PRO A 960 -23.96 -45.37 28.35
C PRO A 960 -22.59 -45.17 27.62
N GLN A 961 -22.17 -43.90 27.50
CA GLN A 961 -20.80 -43.33 27.53
C GLN A 961 -19.66 -43.85 26.61
N GLN A 962 -19.24 -43.00 25.66
CA GLN A 962 -17.84 -42.55 25.54
C GLN A 962 -17.78 -41.13 24.94
N GLU A 963 -16.73 -40.35 25.26
CA GLU A 963 -16.61 -38.92 24.96
C GLU A 963 -16.00 -38.65 23.56
N ASP A 964 -16.49 -37.62 22.83
CA ASP A 964 -15.68 -36.85 21.87
C ASP A 964 -16.38 -35.51 21.45
N PRO A 965 -15.67 -34.54 20.83
CA PRO A 965 -16.07 -33.12 20.85
C PRO A 965 -16.75 -32.59 19.58
N ALA A 966 -17.67 -31.63 19.75
CA ALA A 966 -18.12 -30.75 18.65
C ALA A 966 -18.70 -29.42 19.14
N TRP A 967 -18.10 -28.29 18.73
CA TRP A 967 -18.80 -27.00 18.58
C TRP A 967 -18.19 -26.21 17.41
N GLN A 968 -18.74 -26.45 16.21
CA GLN A 968 -18.59 -25.54 15.06
C GLN A 968 -19.67 -24.45 15.14
N TYR A 969 -19.32 -23.21 14.76
CA TYR A 969 -20.29 -22.12 14.54
C TYR A 969 -20.11 -21.54 13.12
N PRO A 970 -21.18 -21.02 12.49
CA PRO A 970 -21.24 -20.80 11.05
C PRO A 970 -20.53 -19.51 10.58
N GLN A 971 -20.09 -19.52 9.33
CA GLN A 971 -19.39 -18.39 8.70
C GLN A 971 -20.35 -17.31 8.17
N VAL A 972 -19.93 -16.04 8.27
CA VAL A 972 -20.55 -14.88 7.61
C VAL A 972 -19.51 -14.15 6.77
N ASN A 973 -19.76 -14.04 5.45
CA ASN A 973 -18.86 -13.43 4.48
C ASN A 973 -18.94 -11.89 4.45
N PRO A 974 -17.81 -11.16 4.51
CA PRO A 974 -17.74 -9.76 4.09
C PRO A 974 -17.63 -9.61 2.56
N ALA A 975 -18.08 -8.48 2.02
CA ALA A 975 -18.09 -8.20 0.58
C ALA A 975 -16.68 -7.91 -0.01
N PRO A 976 -16.43 -8.21 -1.30
CA PRO A 976 -15.09 -8.14 -1.88
C PRO A 976 -14.74 -6.74 -2.42
N GLY A 977 -13.59 -6.17 -2.02
CA GLY A 977 -13.02 -5.03 -2.76
C GLY A 977 -11.97 -4.12 -2.10
N VAL A 978 -11.69 -4.21 -0.80
CA VAL A 978 -10.78 -3.26 -0.14
C VAL A 978 -9.31 -3.66 -0.33
N ALA A 979 -8.52 -2.77 -0.92
CA ALA A 979 -7.08 -2.93 -1.04
C ALA A 979 -6.38 -2.56 0.28
N TRP A 980 -5.51 -3.43 0.77
CA TRP A 980 -4.75 -3.24 2.01
C TRP A 980 -3.99 -1.90 2.03
N ASN A 981 -4.26 -1.08 3.04
CA ASN A 981 -3.51 0.12 3.38
C ASN A 981 -2.62 -0.18 4.61
N PRO A 982 -1.28 -0.07 4.54
CA PRO A 982 -0.38 -0.40 5.66
C PRO A 982 -0.55 0.47 6.93
N HIS A 983 -1.36 1.52 6.86
CA HIS A 983 -1.57 2.51 7.91
C HIS A 983 -2.95 2.44 8.56
N GLU A 984 -3.72 1.38 8.31
CA GLU A 984 -5.05 1.18 8.91
C GLU A 984 -5.03 0.03 9.93
N LEU A 985 -5.68 0.30 11.07
CA LEU A 985 -5.90 -0.65 12.16
C LEU A 985 -6.88 -1.73 11.71
N ALA A 986 -6.56 -3.00 11.98
CA ALA A 986 -7.40 -4.13 11.59
C ALA A 986 -8.76 -4.11 12.32
N SER A 987 -9.83 -4.51 11.62
CA SER A 987 -11.19 -4.57 12.17
C SER A 987 -11.40 -5.79 13.07
N PRO A 988 -12.28 -5.70 14.09
CA PRO A 988 -12.57 -6.80 15.00
C PRO A 988 -13.61 -7.78 14.43
N GLN A 989 -13.35 -9.07 14.56
CA GLN A 989 -14.38 -10.10 14.60
C GLN A 989 -14.07 -11.03 15.79
N GLN A 990 -15.12 -11.60 16.40
CA GLN A 990 -15.10 -12.48 17.58
C GLN A 990 -15.05 -11.80 18.96
N VAL A 991 -16.19 -11.25 19.41
CA VAL A 991 -16.61 -11.26 20.82
C VAL A 991 -18.11 -11.64 20.86
N ALA A 992 -18.48 -12.55 21.75
CA ALA A 992 -19.88 -12.95 21.98
C ALA A 992 -20.58 -12.01 22.98
N ASN A 993 -21.92 -12.03 23.02
CA ASN A 993 -22.74 -11.07 23.76
C ASN A 993 -22.36 -10.94 25.25
N SER A 994 -22.31 -9.70 25.75
CA SER A 994 -22.01 -9.36 27.14
C SER A 994 -23.21 -9.51 28.08
N GLY A 995 -23.83 -10.70 28.09
CA GLY A 995 -25.05 -10.99 28.88
C GLY A 995 -24.92 -12.10 29.94
N GLU A 996 -23.82 -12.87 29.96
CA GLU A 996 -23.73 -14.12 30.77
C GLU A 996 -22.46 -14.23 31.64
N LEU A 997 -21.77 -13.12 31.93
CA LEU A 997 -20.51 -13.12 32.68
C LEU A 997 -20.51 -12.19 33.90
N ASP A 998 -21.67 -12.09 34.56
CA ASP A 998 -21.82 -11.37 35.83
C ASP A 998 -22.38 -12.29 36.93
N SER A 999 -21.74 -13.46 37.13
CA SER A 999 -21.81 -14.29 38.35
C SER A 999 -21.09 -15.65 38.21
N ARG A 1000 -19.76 -15.68 38.38
CA ARG A 1000 -19.02 -16.80 39.00
C ARG A 1000 -17.54 -16.45 39.19
N GLN A 1001 -16.96 -17.00 40.27
CA GLN A 1001 -15.55 -16.86 40.67
C GLN A 1001 -15.09 -15.49 41.22
N VAL A 1002 -15.81 -14.97 42.22
CA VAL A 1002 -15.17 -14.31 43.36
C VAL A 1002 -15.30 -15.22 44.57
N LYS A 1003 -14.14 -15.63 45.15
CA LYS A 1003 -13.86 -16.19 46.50
C LYS A 1003 -12.92 -17.40 46.46
N ARG A 1004 -11.63 -17.17 46.71
CA ARG A 1004 -10.89 -17.67 47.90
C ARG A 1004 -9.43 -17.17 47.89
N PRO A 1005 -8.90 -16.66 49.01
CA PRO A 1005 -7.47 -16.38 49.17
C PRO A 1005 -6.72 -17.64 49.62
N VAL A 1006 -5.41 -17.72 49.35
CA VAL A 1006 -4.50 -18.70 49.95
C VAL A 1006 -3.19 -18.01 50.34
N TYR A 1007 -2.86 -18.07 51.63
CA TYR A 1007 -1.59 -17.58 52.20
C TYR A 1007 -0.48 -18.64 52.07
N TYR A 1008 0.79 -18.23 52.15
CA TYR A 1008 1.88 -19.12 52.56
C TYR A 1008 2.94 -18.43 53.44
N VAL A 1009 3.39 -19.17 54.45
CA VAL A 1009 4.40 -18.85 55.49
C VAL A 1009 5.05 -20.19 55.89
N GLY A 1010 6.33 -20.30 56.28
CA GLY A 1010 7.42 -19.32 56.30
C GLY A 1010 8.47 -19.68 57.36
N ALA A 1011 9.69 -20.04 56.93
CA ALA A 1011 10.82 -20.46 57.77
C ALA A 1011 12.15 -20.20 57.02
N HIS A 1012 13.32 -19.94 57.62
CA HIS A 1012 13.78 -20.13 59.00
C HIS A 1012 14.54 -18.90 59.57
N GLN A 1013 14.71 -18.86 60.89
CA GLN A 1013 15.51 -17.88 61.65
C GLN A 1013 16.96 -18.35 61.89
N PHE A 1014 17.86 -17.42 62.28
CA PHE A 1014 18.81 -17.45 63.43
C PHE A 1014 19.99 -16.44 63.19
N PRO A 1015 20.74 -15.96 64.22
CA PRO A 1015 20.31 -14.92 65.19
C PRO A 1015 21.39 -13.81 65.45
N VAL A 1016 21.22 -12.99 66.52
CA VAL A 1016 22.24 -12.13 67.21
C VAL A 1016 22.59 -10.80 66.48
N GLU A 1017 22.66 -9.58 67.06
CA GLU A 1017 22.45 -9.07 68.44
C GLU A 1017 21.92 -7.61 68.48
N VAL A 1018 21.80 -6.99 69.67
CA VAL A 1018 21.05 -5.76 69.96
C VAL A 1018 21.95 -4.55 70.33
N SER A 1019 21.65 -3.37 69.76
CA SER A 1019 21.81 -2.02 70.39
C SER A 1019 21.10 -0.97 69.50
N ALA A 1020 20.10 -0.21 69.99
CA ALA A 1020 20.23 1.08 70.69
C ALA A 1020 20.92 2.16 69.82
N GLU A 1021 20.40 3.38 69.59
CA GLU A 1021 19.42 4.18 70.34
C GLU A 1021 18.81 5.34 69.49
N LYS A 1022 17.63 5.85 69.93
CA LYS A 1022 17.09 7.24 69.85
C LYS A 1022 17.16 8.12 68.58
N ASN A 1023 15.98 8.65 68.22
CA ASN A 1023 15.64 10.06 67.92
C ASN A 1023 16.74 11.01 67.38
N VAL A 1024 16.56 11.53 66.16
CA VAL A 1024 15.95 12.86 65.87
C VAL A 1024 15.12 12.74 64.59
#